data_AF-A0A3D4MG76-F1
#
_entry.id   AF-A0A3D4MG76-F1
#
_cell.length_a   1.000
_cell.length_b   1.000
_cell.length_c   1.000
_cell.angle_alpha   90.00
_cell.angle_beta   90.00
_cell.angle_gamma   90.00
#
_symmetry.space_group_name_H-M   'P 1'
#
loop_
_entity.id
_entity.type
_entity.pdbx_description
1 polymer ?
#
loop_
_entity_poly.entity_id
_entity_poly.type
_entity_poly.pdbx_seq_one_letter_code
_entity_poly.pdbx_strand_id
1 'polypeptide(L)'
;MKNEAPVILNQNENTKKAADTLARLFDGTSIDCSAAVSEYISGSDWRIKANANTGYSNAGMINNLAGKVIANFWLDSVYAPEEGQAHRTGDIHIHDLDCLTGYCAGWSLRALLNEGFNGVDGRVSSRPPRHFREALGQMSNFLGILQSEWAGAQAFSSFDTYLAPYVFYDKLGFDEIKKAIRQFVYNLNVPARWGQSPFTNITLDFKVPEDLARQAPTYRDHHLFAGIEDGALLAAAQKRDMGIRTLEDMTYRHFAPEMDMINIAYYEVMTEGDSGGQPFTFPIPTVNITEDFDWDSPVANALFENTAKVGSSYFQNFVGSQWMRNAQGEKVPNPDAYAPGAVRSMCCRLQLDLRELLKRGNGLFGSAEMTGSLGVVTINMARLGYRFRGDLQGLTAEIDRLMDISRSTLEKKRRFVQEMYDRGLYPYTARYLPFLRNHFSTIGVNGMNEMVRNFTRDQLDITDREGQRFCLRILDHMRERIRDYQESSGNLYNLEATPAEGTTYRFAKEDAKRFPDILQAGFDENIYYTNSSQIPVGFTDDPFEALELQNALQCKYTGGTVLHLYMSEKLSCAESCKRFVRKVIENYQLPYITVTPVFSTCATHGYIAGEKPACPTCGEKTNVWTRVMGYFRPVESFNIGKKGEHMQRRHFLERCVESADMFDRH
;
A
#
# COMPACT_ATOMS: atom_id res chain seq x y z
N MET A 1 8.27 -13.14 81.92
CA MET A 1 7.34 -12.27 81.19
C MET A 1 7.42 -12.63 79.71
N LYS A 2 6.29 -13.16 79.20
CA LYS A 2 5.78 -13.28 77.82
C LYS A 2 6.69 -13.75 76.66
N ASN A 3 6.26 -14.89 76.10
CA ASN A 3 6.43 -15.37 74.73
C ASN A 3 6.02 -14.32 73.69
N GLU A 4 6.76 -14.22 72.59
CA GLU A 4 6.22 -13.85 71.29
C GLU A 4 6.75 -14.82 70.22
N ALA A 5 5.81 -15.42 69.49
CA ALA A 5 6.05 -16.38 68.41
C ALA A 5 6.42 -15.64 67.11
N PRO A 6 7.22 -16.24 66.20
CA PRO A 6 7.42 -15.69 64.87
C PRO A 6 6.14 -15.86 64.05
N VAL A 7 5.69 -14.75 63.47
CA VAL A 7 4.58 -14.68 62.51
C VAL A 7 4.95 -15.46 61.25
N ILE A 8 4.19 -16.52 60.97
CA ILE A 8 4.18 -17.21 59.68
C ILE A 8 3.49 -16.29 58.67
N LEU A 9 4.27 -15.54 57.88
CA LEU A 9 3.76 -14.81 56.71
C LEU A 9 4.09 -15.59 55.43
N ASN A 10 3.06 -16.31 54.96
CA ASN A 10 2.71 -16.58 53.56
C ASN A 10 3.86 -16.77 52.54
N GLN A 11 4.68 -17.82 52.72
CA GLN A 11 5.51 -18.35 51.63
C GLN A 11 4.69 -18.95 50.46
N ASN A 12 3.38 -19.19 50.66
CA ASN A 12 2.50 -19.81 49.66
C ASN A 12 2.02 -18.86 48.55
N GLU A 13 1.98 -17.53 48.74
CA GLU A 13 1.54 -16.60 47.69
C GLU A 13 2.66 -16.25 46.70
N ASN A 14 3.90 -16.12 47.18
CA ASN A 14 5.06 -15.87 46.32
C ASN A 14 5.46 -17.09 45.49
N THR A 15 5.25 -18.30 46.03
CA THR A 15 5.44 -19.55 45.27
C THR A 15 4.33 -19.76 44.24
N LYS A 16 3.07 -19.37 44.52
CA LYS A 16 2.00 -19.36 43.52
C LYS A 16 2.26 -18.36 42.39
N LYS A 17 2.69 -17.14 42.70
CA LYS A 17 3.07 -16.14 41.69
C LYS A 17 4.28 -16.59 40.85
N ALA A 18 5.29 -17.20 41.47
CA ALA A 18 6.43 -17.77 40.76
C ALA A 18 6.03 -18.97 39.89
N ALA A 19 5.12 -19.84 40.38
CA ALA A 19 4.58 -20.97 39.62
C ALA A 19 3.67 -20.53 38.47
N ASP A 20 2.84 -19.49 38.63
CA ASP A 20 2.04 -18.90 37.54
C ASP A 20 2.94 -18.18 36.50
N THR A 21 4.04 -17.58 36.94
CA THR A 21 5.05 -16.97 36.05
C THR A 21 5.86 -18.04 35.30
N LEU A 22 6.16 -19.17 35.95
CA LEU A 22 6.81 -20.34 35.33
C LEU A 22 5.85 -21.14 34.43
N ALA A 23 4.58 -21.28 34.78
CA ALA A 23 3.58 -21.92 33.92
C ALA A 23 3.39 -21.14 32.62
N ARG A 24 3.40 -19.80 32.67
CA ARG A 24 3.43 -18.93 31.47
C ARG A 24 4.70 -19.06 30.63
N LEU A 25 5.84 -19.45 31.22
CA LEU A 25 7.08 -19.71 30.48
C LEU A 25 7.03 -21.02 29.68
N PHE A 26 6.12 -21.96 30.00
CA PHE A 26 6.01 -23.28 29.37
C PHE A 26 4.69 -23.52 28.59
N ASP A 27 3.78 -22.55 28.54
CA ASP A 27 2.49 -22.63 27.80
C ASP A 27 2.55 -22.00 26.39
N GLY A 28 3.74 -22.01 25.78
CA GLY A 28 3.98 -21.48 24.44
C GLY A 28 3.76 -22.52 23.35
N THR A 29 3.44 -22.06 22.14
CA THR A 29 3.33 -22.93 20.96
C THR A 29 4.67 -23.61 20.66
N SER A 30 4.69 -24.95 20.65
CA SER A 30 5.87 -25.73 20.22
C SER A 30 6.03 -25.69 18.69
N ILE A 31 7.27 -25.49 18.21
CA ILE A 31 7.62 -25.52 16.80
C ILE A 31 8.64 -26.63 16.56
N ASP A 32 8.32 -27.58 15.70
CA ASP A 32 9.26 -28.62 15.25
C ASP A 32 10.15 -28.06 14.13
N CYS A 33 11.45 -27.93 14.41
CA CYS A 33 12.43 -27.40 13.46
C CYS A 33 12.58 -28.28 12.22
N SER A 34 12.58 -29.61 12.38
CA SER A 34 12.75 -30.55 11.27
C SER A 34 11.53 -30.52 10.35
N ALA A 35 10.32 -30.45 10.91
CA ALA A 35 9.09 -30.29 10.15
C ALA A 35 9.07 -28.94 9.42
N ALA A 36 9.34 -27.84 10.12
CA ALA A 36 9.29 -26.48 9.54
C ALA A 36 10.26 -26.31 8.35
N VAL A 37 11.46 -26.87 8.44
CA VAL A 37 12.45 -26.87 7.35
C VAL A 37 12.01 -27.77 6.20
N SER A 38 11.55 -29.00 6.50
CA SER A 38 11.13 -29.97 5.49
C SER A 38 9.90 -29.51 4.71
N GLU A 39 8.96 -28.83 5.36
CA GLU A 39 7.79 -28.19 4.73
C GLU A 39 8.22 -27.14 3.69
N TYR A 40 9.21 -26.31 4.05
CA TYR A 40 9.71 -25.28 3.14
C TYR A 40 10.41 -25.91 1.93
N ILE A 41 11.35 -26.84 2.16
CA ILE A 41 12.13 -27.50 1.10
C ILE A 41 11.21 -28.26 0.14
N SER A 42 10.17 -28.91 0.65
CA SER A 42 9.20 -29.65 -0.16
C SER A 42 8.18 -28.77 -0.89
N GLY A 43 8.08 -27.49 -0.53
CA GLY A 43 7.06 -26.60 -1.10
C GLY A 43 5.63 -26.92 -0.64
N SER A 44 5.45 -27.70 0.43
CA SER A 44 4.14 -28.19 0.88
C SER A 44 3.33 -27.17 1.67
N ASP A 45 3.98 -26.16 2.25
CA ASP A 45 3.29 -25.06 2.93
C ASP A 45 2.87 -23.97 1.93
N TRP A 46 1.56 -23.78 1.77
CA TRP A 46 1.00 -22.72 0.91
C TRP A 46 1.51 -21.32 1.29
N ARG A 47 1.92 -21.11 2.55
CA ARG A 47 2.45 -19.82 3.04
C ARG A 47 3.74 -19.40 2.33
N ILE A 48 4.45 -20.33 1.69
CA ILE A 48 5.62 -20.04 0.86
C ILE A 48 5.27 -19.09 -0.29
N LYS A 49 4.01 -19.10 -0.75
CA LYS A 49 3.50 -18.20 -1.79
C LYS A 49 2.48 -17.20 -1.25
N ALA A 50 2.35 -17.00 0.06
CA ALA A 50 1.37 -16.07 0.63
C ALA A 50 1.57 -14.62 0.17
N ASN A 51 2.80 -14.26 -0.21
CA ASN A 51 3.19 -12.98 -0.79
C ASN A 51 3.96 -13.24 -2.10
N ALA A 52 3.42 -12.78 -3.24
CA ALA A 52 4.02 -12.96 -4.56
C ALA A 52 5.35 -12.21 -4.75
N ASN A 53 5.71 -11.29 -3.85
CA ASN A 53 7.03 -10.66 -3.78
C ASN A 53 8.14 -11.60 -3.27
N THR A 54 7.78 -12.74 -2.68
CA THR A 54 8.71 -13.74 -2.13
C THR A 54 8.82 -14.95 -3.05
N GLY A 55 10.03 -15.52 -3.14
CA GLY A 55 10.31 -16.70 -3.96
C GLY A 55 10.97 -17.82 -3.16
N TYR A 56 10.82 -19.06 -3.65
CA TYR A 56 11.53 -20.22 -3.11
C TYR A 56 13.04 -20.00 -3.22
N SER A 57 13.72 -19.84 -2.08
CA SER A 57 15.15 -19.57 -2.01
C SER A 57 15.67 -19.82 -0.60
N ASN A 58 16.99 -19.90 -0.44
CA ASN A 58 17.60 -19.99 0.89
C ASN A 58 17.24 -18.78 1.78
N ALA A 59 17.21 -17.58 1.21
CA ALA A 59 16.79 -16.37 1.92
C ALA A 59 15.32 -16.43 2.34
N GLY A 60 14.44 -16.88 1.44
CA GLY A 60 13.03 -17.10 1.73
C GLY A 60 12.80 -18.14 2.83
N MET A 61 13.61 -19.19 2.89
CA MET A 61 13.55 -20.21 3.96
C MET A 61 13.84 -19.58 5.32
N ILE A 62 14.95 -18.83 5.44
CA ILE A 62 15.36 -18.17 6.68
C ILE A 62 14.22 -17.26 7.19
N ASN A 63 13.64 -16.47 6.29
CA ASN A 63 12.53 -15.59 6.64
C ASN A 63 11.26 -16.34 7.04
N ASN A 64 10.91 -17.41 6.32
CA ASN A 64 9.75 -18.23 6.67
C ASN A 64 9.88 -18.84 8.06
N LEU A 65 11.06 -19.37 8.41
CA LEU A 65 11.33 -19.95 9.71
C LEU A 65 11.30 -18.90 10.82
N ALA A 66 11.97 -17.76 10.64
CA ALA A 66 11.94 -16.66 11.59
C ALA A 66 10.51 -16.16 11.81
N GLY A 67 9.75 -15.99 10.72
CA GLY A 67 8.36 -15.56 10.74
C GLY A 67 7.45 -16.51 11.49
N LYS A 68 7.61 -17.83 11.34
CA LYS A 68 6.86 -18.85 12.12
C LYS A 68 7.09 -18.68 13.63
N VAL A 69 8.33 -18.41 14.06
CA VAL A 69 8.67 -18.22 15.47
C VAL A 69 8.08 -16.90 15.99
N ILE A 70 8.32 -15.80 15.28
CA ILE A 70 7.89 -14.46 15.69
C ILE A 70 6.36 -14.37 15.75
N ALA A 71 5.64 -15.01 14.82
CA ALA A 71 4.19 -15.00 14.82
C ALA A 71 3.59 -15.67 16.05
N ASN A 72 4.17 -16.79 16.51
CA ASN A 72 3.70 -17.43 17.73
C ASN A 72 4.09 -16.62 18.98
N PHE A 73 5.25 -15.97 18.99
CA PHE A 73 5.59 -15.05 20.08
C PHE A 73 4.56 -13.91 20.22
N TRP A 74 4.13 -13.29 19.12
CA TRP A 74 3.05 -12.30 19.15
C TRP A 74 1.77 -12.86 19.77
N LEU A 75 1.32 -14.01 19.28
CA LEU A 75 0.04 -14.63 19.65
C LEU A 75 0.03 -15.15 21.10
N ASP A 76 1.17 -15.63 21.60
CA ASP A 76 1.25 -16.30 22.90
C ASP A 76 1.72 -15.35 24.00
N SER A 77 2.55 -14.35 23.68
CA SER A 77 3.20 -13.48 24.66
C SER A 77 2.71 -12.03 24.66
N VAL A 78 2.28 -11.48 23.51
CA VAL A 78 1.89 -10.07 23.40
C VAL A 78 0.38 -9.89 23.40
N TYR A 79 -0.33 -10.74 22.65
CA TYR A 79 -1.78 -10.70 22.55
C TYR A 79 -2.46 -11.52 23.65
N ALA A 80 -3.69 -11.15 23.98
CA ALA A 80 -4.51 -11.94 24.89
C ALA A 80 -4.97 -13.25 24.21
N PRO A 81 -5.27 -14.31 24.99
CA PRO A 81 -5.71 -15.58 24.42
C PRO A 81 -6.89 -15.47 23.46
N GLU A 82 -7.89 -14.60 23.73
CA GLU A 82 -9.03 -14.39 22.83
C GLU A 82 -8.63 -13.80 21.48
N GLU A 83 -7.69 -12.86 21.48
CA GLU A 83 -7.17 -12.21 20.27
C GLU A 83 -6.37 -13.20 19.42
N GLY A 84 -5.49 -13.96 20.09
CA GLY A 84 -4.72 -15.02 19.46
C GLY A 84 -5.63 -16.10 18.88
N GLN A 85 -6.68 -16.48 19.61
CA GLN A 85 -7.66 -17.44 19.16
C GLN A 85 -8.45 -16.94 17.96
N ALA A 86 -8.97 -15.70 17.99
CA ALA A 86 -9.70 -15.11 16.88
C ALA A 86 -8.86 -15.05 15.58
N HIS A 87 -7.55 -14.80 15.70
CA HIS A 87 -6.63 -14.96 14.59
C HIS A 87 -6.55 -16.43 14.15
N ARG A 88 -6.22 -17.36 15.05
CA ARG A 88 -5.98 -18.79 14.75
C ARG A 88 -7.20 -19.48 14.15
N THR A 89 -8.41 -19.13 14.58
CA THR A 89 -9.68 -19.63 14.02
C THR A 89 -10.06 -18.94 12.72
N GLY A 90 -9.49 -17.79 12.39
CA GLY A 90 -9.79 -17.03 11.18
C GLY A 90 -11.05 -16.17 11.26
N ASP A 91 -11.47 -15.77 12.46
CA ASP A 91 -12.52 -14.75 12.65
C ASP A 91 -11.96 -13.37 12.25
N ILE A 92 -10.69 -13.14 12.58
CA ILE A 92 -9.89 -12.01 12.10
C ILE A 92 -8.56 -12.50 11.52
N HIS A 93 -7.88 -11.62 10.81
CA HIS A 93 -6.50 -11.78 10.40
C HIS A 93 -5.69 -10.58 10.87
N ILE A 94 -4.70 -10.84 11.72
CA ILE A 94 -3.73 -9.85 12.17
C ILE A 94 -2.56 -9.94 11.19
N HIS A 95 -2.29 -8.87 10.45
CA HIS A 95 -1.28 -8.86 9.41
C HIS A 95 0.14 -8.72 9.98
N ASP A 96 1.11 -9.24 9.22
CA ASP A 96 2.55 -9.08 9.46
C ASP A 96 3.00 -9.51 10.86
N LEU A 97 2.51 -10.68 11.28
CA LEU A 97 2.96 -11.33 12.51
C LEU A 97 4.35 -11.96 12.38
N ASP A 98 4.93 -12.02 11.18
CA ASP A 98 6.24 -12.58 10.90
C ASP A 98 7.40 -11.67 11.32
N CYS A 99 7.12 -10.44 11.75
CA CYS A 99 8.11 -9.48 12.20
C CYS A 99 7.67 -8.74 13.47
N LEU A 100 8.62 -8.39 14.33
CA LEU A 100 8.37 -7.62 15.56
C LEU A 100 8.45 -6.13 15.26
N THR A 101 7.57 -5.60 14.41
CA THR A 101 7.59 -4.18 14.03
C THR A 101 6.22 -3.66 13.55
N GLY A 102 6.14 -2.37 13.22
CA GLY A 102 4.99 -1.71 12.58
C GLY A 102 4.77 -2.16 11.13
N TYR A 103 3.63 -1.77 10.55
CA TYR A 103 3.25 -2.21 9.21
C TYR A 103 3.98 -1.43 8.12
N CYS A 104 3.65 -0.17 7.90
CA CYS A 104 4.23 0.63 6.82
C CYS A 104 4.58 2.03 7.29
N ALA A 105 5.50 2.68 6.57
CA ALA A 105 5.95 4.02 6.85
C ALA A 105 6.31 4.75 5.55
N GLY A 106 5.88 6.01 5.46
CA GLY A 106 6.45 6.95 4.52
C GLY A 106 7.35 7.95 5.26
N TRP A 107 8.30 8.46 4.49
CA TRP A 107 9.48 9.13 5.02
C TRP A 107 9.66 10.52 4.39
N SER A 108 10.25 11.44 5.16
CA SER A 108 10.59 12.76 4.65
C SER A 108 11.82 12.66 3.75
N LEU A 109 11.60 12.70 2.43
CA LEU A 109 12.67 12.81 1.46
C LEU A 109 13.47 14.10 1.69
N ARG A 110 12.79 15.19 2.06
CA ARG A 110 13.44 16.44 2.43
C ARG A 110 14.44 16.25 3.58
N ALA A 111 14.07 15.56 4.66
CA ALA A 111 14.98 15.30 5.77
C ALA A 111 16.21 14.50 5.32
N LEU A 112 16.00 13.44 4.52
CA LEU A 112 17.11 12.64 3.97
C LEU A 112 18.05 13.50 3.10
N LEU A 113 17.51 14.35 2.24
CA LEU A 113 18.30 15.21 1.35
C LEU A 113 19.01 16.35 2.11
N ASN A 114 18.38 16.89 3.15
CA ASN A 114 18.92 17.99 3.94
C ASN A 114 20.02 17.52 4.90
N GLU A 115 19.86 16.33 5.49
CA GLU A 115 20.72 15.85 6.58
C GLU A 115 21.68 14.75 6.12
N GLY A 116 21.33 13.97 5.10
CA GLY A 116 22.03 12.78 4.65
C GLY A 116 21.65 11.53 5.43
N PHE A 117 22.08 10.37 4.95
CA PHE A 117 21.82 9.08 5.61
C PHE A 117 22.85 8.77 6.71
N ASN A 118 22.57 9.13 7.97
CA ASN A 118 23.53 9.13 9.09
C ASN A 118 22.88 8.99 10.46
N GLY A 119 23.66 9.16 11.53
CA GLY A 119 23.15 9.34 12.89
C GLY A 119 22.79 8.06 13.63
N VAL A 120 23.25 6.90 13.12
CA VAL A 120 23.16 5.61 13.82
C VAL A 120 24.55 5.19 14.27
N ASP A 121 24.71 4.98 15.57
CA ASP A 121 26.00 4.66 16.19
C ASP A 121 26.58 3.33 15.66
N GLY A 122 27.90 3.28 15.50
CA GLY A 122 28.62 2.13 14.93
C GLY A 122 28.29 1.81 13.46
N ARG A 123 27.55 2.67 12.75
CA ARG A 123 27.22 2.52 11.33
C ARG A 123 27.82 3.63 10.47
N VAL A 124 27.99 3.34 9.18
CA VAL A 124 28.46 4.34 8.22
C VAL A 124 27.47 5.50 8.17
N SER A 125 28.00 6.72 8.21
CA SER A 125 27.22 7.95 8.12
C SER A 125 27.58 8.69 6.83
N SER A 126 26.57 8.98 6.02
CA SER A 126 26.67 9.80 4.82
C SER A 126 26.41 11.27 5.14
N ARG A 127 27.14 12.15 4.45
CA ARG A 127 26.77 13.57 4.38
C ARG A 127 25.51 13.72 3.51
N PRO A 128 24.76 14.82 3.62
CA PRO A 128 23.68 15.08 2.68
C PRO A 128 24.24 15.08 1.24
N PRO A 129 23.48 14.55 0.27
CA PRO A 129 23.93 14.48 -1.12
C PRO A 129 24.12 15.90 -1.69
N ARG A 130 25.09 16.06 -2.59
CA ARG A 130 25.27 17.29 -3.38
C ARG A 130 24.91 17.10 -4.85
N HIS A 131 24.91 15.87 -5.34
CA HIS A 131 24.67 15.53 -6.74
C HIS A 131 23.47 14.59 -6.90
N PHE A 132 22.81 14.64 -8.07
CA PHE A 132 21.60 13.87 -8.37
C PHE A 132 21.80 12.37 -8.17
N ARG A 133 22.94 11.83 -8.62
CA ARG A 133 23.29 10.40 -8.46
C ARG A 133 23.54 10.03 -6.99
N GLU A 134 24.09 10.94 -6.20
CA GLU A 134 24.29 10.71 -4.76
C GLU A 134 22.95 10.67 -4.03
N ALA A 135 22.02 11.57 -4.39
CA ALA A 135 20.67 11.60 -3.83
C ALA A 135 19.94 10.27 -4.08
N LEU A 136 19.88 9.82 -5.34
CA LEU A 136 19.28 8.54 -5.69
C LEU A 136 19.96 7.35 -5.00
N GLY A 137 21.29 7.37 -4.89
CA GLY A 137 22.05 6.32 -4.19
C GLY A 137 21.72 6.25 -2.70
N GLN A 138 21.63 7.39 -2.02
CA GLN A 138 21.21 7.44 -0.61
C GLN A 138 19.76 7.00 -0.44
N MET A 139 18.85 7.36 -1.36
CA MET A 139 17.45 6.91 -1.34
C MET A 139 17.34 5.39 -1.47
N SER A 140 18.05 4.75 -2.41
CA SER A 140 18.05 3.29 -2.54
C SER A 140 18.53 2.60 -1.26
N ASN A 141 19.63 3.10 -0.67
CA ASN A 141 20.16 2.55 0.59
C ASN A 141 19.18 2.73 1.75
N PHE A 142 18.56 3.91 1.85
CA PHE A 142 17.59 4.24 2.88
C PHE A 142 16.38 3.30 2.83
N LEU A 143 15.75 3.17 1.65
CA LEU A 143 14.58 2.30 1.46
C LEU A 143 14.91 0.83 1.69
N GLY A 144 16.08 0.37 1.23
CA GLY A 144 16.53 -1.01 1.42
C GLY A 144 16.81 -1.36 2.88
N ILE A 145 17.37 -0.43 3.67
CA ILE A 145 17.62 -0.67 5.10
C ILE A 145 16.33 -0.62 5.91
N LEU A 146 15.46 0.37 5.67
CA LEU A 146 14.23 0.51 6.46
C LEU A 146 13.19 -0.56 6.18
N GLN A 147 13.26 -1.25 5.03
CA GLN A 147 12.53 -2.50 4.83
C GLN A 147 12.89 -3.58 5.88
N SER A 148 14.07 -3.52 6.50
CA SER A 148 14.44 -4.47 7.56
C SER A 148 13.91 -4.06 8.94
N GLU A 149 13.41 -2.84 9.09
CA GLU A 149 12.83 -2.32 10.33
C GLU A 149 11.29 -2.21 10.27
N TRP A 150 10.66 -2.42 9.11
CA TRP A 150 9.21 -2.32 8.89
C TRP A 150 8.72 -3.46 8.00
N ALA A 151 7.49 -3.92 8.22
CA ALA A 151 6.97 -5.10 7.50
C ALA A 151 6.65 -4.84 6.02
N GLY A 152 6.08 -3.67 5.75
CA GLY A 152 5.40 -3.32 4.52
C GLY A 152 6.09 -2.19 3.75
N ALA A 153 5.29 -1.44 3.01
CA ALA A 153 5.80 -0.47 2.05
C ALA A 153 6.56 0.69 2.70
N GLN A 154 7.63 1.11 2.01
CA GLN A 154 8.44 2.28 2.32
C GLN A 154 8.23 3.34 1.24
N ALA A 155 7.76 4.54 1.61
CA ALA A 155 7.33 5.54 0.64
C ALA A 155 8.08 6.86 0.74
N PHE A 156 8.31 7.51 -0.42
CA PHE A 156 8.68 8.92 -0.51
C PHE A 156 7.61 9.71 -1.29
N SER A 157 7.26 10.90 -0.79
CA SER A 157 6.42 11.85 -1.52
C SER A 157 7.27 12.88 -2.27
N SER A 158 6.70 13.48 -3.33
CA SER A 158 7.30 14.60 -4.06
C SER A 158 8.70 14.29 -4.62
N PHE A 159 8.85 13.09 -5.18
CA PHE A 159 10.13 12.55 -5.66
C PHE A 159 10.77 13.45 -6.73
N ASP A 160 9.98 13.86 -7.72
CA ASP A 160 10.40 14.73 -8.82
C ASP A 160 10.71 16.15 -8.33
N THR A 161 9.81 16.75 -7.54
CA THR A 161 10.00 18.10 -6.98
C THR A 161 11.28 18.20 -6.16
N TYR A 162 11.54 17.24 -5.28
CA TYR A 162 12.70 17.29 -4.37
C TYR A 162 14.03 17.02 -5.08
N LEU A 163 14.03 16.26 -6.18
CA LEU A 163 15.24 15.90 -6.91
C LEU A 163 15.58 16.87 -8.05
N ALA A 164 14.60 17.60 -8.59
CA ALA A 164 14.78 18.55 -9.68
C ALA A 164 15.90 19.60 -9.46
N PRO A 165 16.09 20.19 -8.26
CA PRO A 165 17.20 21.12 -8.03
C PRO A 165 18.59 20.52 -8.24
N TYR A 166 18.77 19.22 -7.98
CA TYR A 166 20.05 18.53 -8.18
C TYR A 166 20.37 18.33 -9.66
N VAL A 167 19.35 18.08 -10.49
CA VAL A 167 19.51 17.99 -11.95
C VAL A 167 19.95 19.34 -12.52
N PHE A 168 19.34 20.43 -12.05
CA PHE A 168 19.72 21.79 -12.45
C PHE A 168 21.14 22.11 -12.01
N TYR A 169 21.47 21.80 -10.75
CA TYR A 169 22.80 22.04 -10.18
C TYR A 169 23.91 21.32 -10.96
N ASP A 170 23.67 20.05 -11.31
CA ASP A 170 24.61 19.21 -12.03
C ASP A 170 24.63 19.49 -13.55
N LYS A 171 23.73 20.35 -14.07
CA LYS A 171 23.55 20.66 -15.50
C LYS A 171 23.36 19.41 -16.37
N LEU A 172 22.65 18.42 -15.86
CA LEU A 172 22.54 17.11 -16.51
C LEU A 172 21.69 17.17 -17.79
N GLY A 173 22.16 16.45 -18.81
CA GLY A 173 21.34 16.14 -19.98
C GLY A 173 20.39 14.96 -19.72
N PHE A 174 19.36 14.83 -20.56
CA PHE A 174 18.35 13.76 -20.45
C PHE A 174 18.95 12.35 -20.37
N ASP A 175 19.96 12.04 -21.19
CA ASP A 175 20.60 10.72 -21.20
C ASP A 175 21.26 10.36 -19.86
N GLU A 176 21.82 11.35 -19.16
CA GLU A 176 22.46 11.16 -17.85
C GLU A 176 21.41 10.96 -16.76
N ILE A 177 20.32 11.73 -16.81
CA ILE A 177 19.16 11.57 -15.93
C ILE A 177 18.57 10.17 -16.09
N LYS A 178 18.31 9.73 -17.33
CA LYS A 178 17.77 8.40 -17.64
C LYS A 178 18.67 7.28 -17.15
N LYS A 179 19.99 7.38 -17.32
CA LYS A 179 20.95 6.40 -16.78
C LYS A 179 20.93 6.34 -15.25
N ALA A 180 20.81 7.48 -14.57
CA ALA A 180 20.75 7.54 -13.11
C ALA A 180 19.42 6.97 -12.57
N ILE A 181 18.29 7.32 -13.18
CA ILE A 181 16.98 6.77 -12.85
C ILE A 181 16.93 5.26 -13.12
N ARG A 182 17.48 4.79 -14.25
CA ARG A 182 17.60 3.36 -14.53
C ARG A 182 18.34 2.64 -13.41
N GLN A 183 19.50 3.14 -13.00
CA GLN A 183 20.25 2.55 -11.90
C GLN A 183 19.43 2.50 -10.59
N PHE A 184 18.71 3.57 -10.26
CA PHE A 184 17.85 3.63 -9.09
C PHE A 184 16.73 2.56 -9.14
N VAL A 185 16.03 2.43 -10.27
CA VAL A 185 14.97 1.44 -10.46
C VAL A 185 15.51 0.02 -10.34
N TYR A 186 16.64 -0.29 -10.99
CA TYR A 186 17.27 -1.62 -10.88
C TYR A 186 17.64 -1.97 -9.43
N ASN A 187 18.23 -1.03 -8.68
CA ASN A 187 18.59 -1.25 -7.28
C ASN A 187 17.38 -1.60 -6.40
N LEU A 188 16.18 -1.13 -6.74
CA LEU A 188 14.95 -1.42 -6.00
C LEU A 188 14.24 -2.70 -6.45
N ASN A 189 14.63 -3.31 -7.57
CA ASN A 189 14.02 -4.54 -8.08
C ASN A 189 14.88 -5.78 -7.92
N VAL A 190 16.18 -5.65 -7.64
CA VAL A 190 17.05 -6.79 -7.36
C VAL A 190 16.89 -7.22 -5.89
N PRO A 191 16.41 -8.46 -5.61
CA PRO A 191 16.23 -8.93 -4.24
C PRO A 191 17.57 -9.03 -3.50
N ALA A 192 17.61 -8.49 -2.28
CA ALA A 192 18.78 -8.59 -1.41
C ALA A 192 18.69 -9.83 -0.48
N ARG A 193 19.43 -9.79 0.64
CA ARG A 193 19.62 -10.89 1.61
C ARG A 193 18.33 -11.53 2.14
N TRP A 194 17.20 -10.84 2.07
CA TRP A 194 15.90 -11.28 2.57
C TRP A 194 15.01 -11.94 1.50
N GLY A 195 15.53 -12.18 0.28
CA GLY A 195 14.82 -12.94 -0.75
C GLY A 195 13.59 -12.24 -1.34
N GLN A 196 13.43 -10.94 -1.06
CA GLN A 196 12.41 -10.08 -1.62
C GLN A 196 12.99 -8.71 -1.96
N SER A 197 12.46 -8.08 -3.00
CA SER A 197 12.79 -6.69 -3.34
C SER A 197 12.06 -5.74 -2.38
N PRO A 198 12.62 -4.55 -2.08
CA PRO A 198 11.98 -3.57 -1.21
C PRO A 198 10.64 -3.10 -1.77
N PHE A 199 9.59 -3.31 -0.98
CA PHE A 199 8.28 -2.79 -1.30
C PHE A 199 8.33 -1.26 -1.19
N THR A 200 8.41 -0.59 -2.32
CA THR A 200 8.65 0.86 -2.37
C THR A 200 7.62 1.59 -3.20
N ASN A 201 7.28 2.79 -2.75
CA ASN A 201 6.35 3.70 -3.41
C ASN A 201 7.00 5.07 -3.57
N ILE A 202 6.75 5.72 -4.71
CA ILE A 202 7.07 7.14 -4.91
C ILE A 202 5.83 7.89 -5.38
N THR A 203 5.67 9.12 -4.92
CA THR A 203 4.67 10.05 -5.48
C THR A 203 5.36 11.02 -6.41
N LEU A 204 4.82 11.18 -7.62
CA LEU A 204 5.24 12.15 -8.62
C LEU A 204 4.23 13.28 -8.66
N ASP A 205 4.69 14.51 -8.49
CA ASP A 205 3.82 15.68 -8.41
C ASP A 205 3.41 16.19 -9.79
N PHE A 206 4.25 16.00 -10.83
CA PHE A 206 4.10 16.51 -12.22
C PHE A 206 4.10 18.03 -12.34
N LYS A 207 3.59 18.73 -11.33
CA LYS A 207 3.62 20.17 -11.17
C LYS A 207 4.10 20.49 -9.77
N VAL A 208 4.92 21.53 -9.64
CA VAL A 208 5.42 21.96 -8.33
C VAL A 208 4.22 22.24 -7.39
N PRO A 209 4.07 21.50 -6.28
CA PRO A 209 2.98 21.72 -5.34
C PRO A 209 3.00 23.13 -4.75
N GLU A 210 1.83 23.74 -4.54
CA GLU A 210 1.74 25.13 -4.04
C GLU A 210 2.41 25.30 -2.67
N ASP A 211 2.27 24.30 -1.79
CA ASP A 211 2.89 24.28 -0.47
C ASP A 211 4.43 24.19 -0.53
N LEU A 212 4.99 23.62 -1.60
CA LEU A 212 6.44 23.52 -1.83
C LEU A 212 6.98 24.66 -2.68
N ALA A 213 6.17 25.29 -3.54
CA ALA A 213 6.62 26.21 -4.59
C ALA A 213 7.52 27.36 -4.10
N ARG A 214 7.22 27.92 -2.92
CA ARG A 214 7.98 29.03 -2.32
C ARG A 214 9.10 28.59 -1.39
N GLN A 215 9.25 27.28 -1.15
CA GLN A 215 10.30 26.77 -0.29
C GLN A 215 11.63 26.70 -1.06
N ALA A 216 12.72 26.94 -0.34
CA ALA A 216 14.07 26.74 -0.86
C ALA A 216 14.45 25.25 -0.80
N PRO A 217 15.17 24.73 -1.81
CA PRO A 217 15.86 23.45 -1.65
C PRO A 217 16.97 23.60 -0.61
N THR A 218 17.08 22.63 0.31
CA THR A 218 17.97 22.75 1.48
C THR A 218 19.08 21.70 1.52
N TYR A 219 20.23 22.12 2.05
CA TYR A 219 21.39 21.30 2.41
C TYR A 219 21.93 21.78 3.76
N ARG A 220 21.85 20.94 4.81
CA ARG A 220 22.21 21.30 6.20
C ARG A 220 21.54 22.60 6.67
N ASP A 221 20.24 22.72 6.42
CA ASP A 221 19.42 23.90 6.76
C ASP A 221 19.84 25.21 6.06
N HIS A 222 20.82 25.14 5.15
CA HIS A 222 21.16 26.22 4.22
C HIS A 222 20.50 25.99 2.86
N HIS A 223 20.46 27.02 2.03
CA HIS A 223 20.07 26.88 0.64
C HIS A 223 20.99 25.86 -0.07
N LEU A 224 20.45 24.98 -0.92
CA LEU A 224 21.25 23.98 -1.65
C LEU A 224 22.38 24.65 -2.45
N PHE A 225 22.08 25.83 -3.00
CA PHE A 225 22.99 26.66 -3.79
C PHE A 225 23.78 27.69 -2.97
N ALA A 226 23.77 27.60 -1.63
CA ALA A 226 24.48 28.55 -0.79
C ALA A 226 25.99 28.54 -1.07
N GLY A 227 26.55 29.73 -1.31
CA GLY A 227 27.97 29.91 -1.63
C GLY A 227 28.41 29.35 -2.99
N ILE A 228 27.49 29.09 -3.91
CA ILE A 228 27.78 28.60 -5.26
C ILE A 228 27.84 29.77 -6.23
N GLU A 229 29.04 30.01 -6.78
CA GLU A 229 29.27 31.04 -7.79
C GLU A 229 29.48 30.40 -9.17
N ASP A 230 28.37 30.22 -9.91
CA ASP A 230 28.40 29.68 -11.28
C ASP A 230 27.59 30.59 -12.22
N GLY A 231 28.30 31.33 -13.07
CA GLY A 231 27.69 32.30 -13.99
C GLY A 231 26.74 31.67 -15.01
N ALA A 232 26.95 30.40 -15.39
CA ALA A 232 26.08 29.71 -16.33
C ALA A 232 24.78 29.26 -15.64
N LEU A 233 24.85 28.76 -14.39
CA LEU A 233 23.65 28.47 -13.59
C LEU A 233 22.87 29.75 -13.32
N LEU A 234 23.53 30.84 -12.93
CA LEU A 234 22.85 32.11 -12.65
C LEU A 234 22.14 32.65 -13.90
N ALA A 235 22.80 32.60 -15.06
CA ALA A 235 22.19 33.00 -16.33
C ALA A 235 21.00 32.09 -16.69
N ALA A 236 21.09 30.78 -16.45
CA ALA A 236 19.98 29.85 -16.66
C ALA A 236 18.80 30.13 -15.71
N ALA A 237 19.09 30.47 -14.45
CA ALA A 237 18.09 30.85 -13.45
C ALA A 237 17.40 32.17 -13.84
N GLN A 238 18.15 33.20 -14.24
CA GLN A 238 17.64 34.50 -14.66
C GLN A 238 16.75 34.44 -15.90
N LYS A 239 16.98 33.47 -16.80
CA LYS A 239 16.05 33.20 -17.92
C LYS A 239 14.67 32.73 -17.46
N ARG A 240 14.57 32.13 -16.27
CA ARG A 240 13.32 31.64 -15.69
C ARG A 240 12.62 32.73 -14.89
N ASP A 241 13.38 33.52 -14.15
CA ASP A 241 12.89 34.66 -13.36
C ASP A 241 13.96 35.75 -13.31
N MET A 242 13.70 36.88 -13.98
CA MET A 242 14.60 38.03 -14.03
C MET A 242 14.82 38.70 -12.67
N GLY A 243 14.00 38.36 -11.66
CA GLY A 243 14.16 38.78 -10.27
C GLY A 243 15.32 38.10 -9.53
N ILE A 244 15.83 36.97 -10.05
CA ILE A 244 16.92 36.21 -9.44
C ILE A 244 18.24 36.99 -9.53
N ARG A 245 18.80 37.35 -8.37
CA ARG A 245 20.09 38.04 -8.23
C ARG A 245 21.21 37.07 -7.91
N THR A 246 20.91 36.06 -7.10
CA THR A 246 21.82 34.99 -6.71
C THR A 246 21.11 33.64 -6.85
N LEU A 247 21.85 32.54 -6.92
CA LEU A 247 21.24 31.20 -6.96
C LEU A 247 20.44 30.88 -5.67
N GLU A 248 20.68 31.60 -4.58
CA GLU A 248 19.93 31.47 -3.32
C GLU A 248 18.51 32.07 -3.39
N ASP A 249 18.18 32.82 -4.45
CA ASP A 249 16.81 33.29 -4.69
C ASP A 249 15.90 32.19 -5.29
N MET A 250 16.47 31.05 -5.70
CA MET A 250 15.75 29.97 -6.37
C MET A 250 14.96 29.08 -5.41
N THR A 251 13.64 29.10 -5.51
CA THR A 251 12.73 28.16 -4.84
C THR A 251 12.29 27.02 -5.75
N TYR A 252 11.60 26.00 -5.20
CA TYR A 252 11.13 24.83 -5.97
C TYR A 252 10.33 25.19 -7.23
N ARG A 253 9.60 26.33 -7.24
CA ARG A 253 8.84 26.81 -8.41
C ARG A 253 9.69 26.95 -9.68
N HIS A 254 11.00 27.12 -9.57
CA HIS A 254 11.87 27.38 -10.71
C HIS A 254 12.38 26.11 -11.40
N PHE A 255 12.08 24.90 -10.89
CA PHE A 255 12.68 23.64 -11.36
C PHE A 255 11.71 22.72 -12.11
N ALA A 256 10.58 23.24 -12.59
CA ALA A 256 9.63 22.47 -13.39
C ALA A 256 10.25 21.77 -14.62
N PRO A 257 11.18 22.39 -15.40
CA PRO A 257 11.82 21.70 -16.52
C PRO A 257 12.60 20.45 -16.11
N GLU A 258 13.23 20.46 -14.94
CA GLU A 258 13.96 19.31 -14.42
C GLU A 258 13.02 18.22 -13.89
N MET A 259 11.88 18.60 -13.30
CA MET A 259 10.83 17.65 -12.92
C MET A 259 10.33 16.87 -14.14
N ASP A 260 10.06 17.57 -15.25
CA ASP A 260 9.60 16.95 -16.50
C ASP A 260 10.61 15.93 -17.02
N MET A 261 11.90 16.29 -17.04
CA MET A 261 12.97 15.37 -17.46
C MET A 261 13.06 14.12 -16.56
N ILE A 262 12.94 14.29 -15.23
CA ILE A 262 12.93 13.16 -14.29
C ILE A 262 11.73 12.23 -14.55
N ASN A 263 10.54 12.81 -14.70
CA ASN A 263 9.31 12.06 -14.89
C ASN A 263 9.31 11.30 -16.23
N ILE A 264 9.71 11.95 -17.32
CA ILE A 264 9.85 11.29 -18.63
C ILE A 264 10.88 10.17 -18.56
N ALA A 265 12.07 10.42 -17.99
CA ALA A 265 13.11 9.41 -17.83
C ALA A 265 12.63 8.20 -17.01
N TYR A 266 11.87 8.45 -15.94
CA TYR A 266 11.28 7.41 -15.11
C TYR A 266 10.29 6.54 -15.88
N TYR A 267 9.33 7.15 -16.59
CA TYR A 267 8.34 6.40 -17.35
C TYR A 267 8.94 5.68 -18.57
N GLU A 268 9.95 6.23 -19.23
CA GLU A 268 10.68 5.51 -20.26
C GLU A 268 11.35 4.24 -19.70
N VAL A 269 12.05 4.33 -18.57
CA VAL A 269 12.68 3.17 -17.91
C VAL A 269 11.64 2.13 -17.51
N MET A 270 10.52 2.54 -16.92
CA MET A 270 9.44 1.62 -16.53
C MET A 270 8.72 0.99 -17.74
N THR A 271 8.75 1.63 -18.91
CA THR A 271 8.13 1.14 -20.15
C THR A 271 9.06 0.20 -20.94
N GLU A 272 10.36 0.46 -20.90
CA GLU A 272 11.41 -0.39 -21.46
C GLU A 272 11.46 -1.75 -20.76
N GLY A 273 11.42 -1.73 -19.41
CA GLY A 273 11.61 -2.92 -18.60
C GLY A 273 13.08 -3.33 -18.47
N ASP A 274 13.33 -4.56 -18.02
CA ASP A 274 14.67 -5.12 -17.90
C ASP A 274 15.28 -5.49 -19.26
N SER A 275 16.46 -6.13 -19.26
CA SER A 275 17.13 -6.53 -20.50
C SER A 275 16.34 -7.54 -21.35
N GLY A 276 15.38 -8.25 -20.76
CA GLY A 276 14.44 -9.14 -21.46
C GLY A 276 13.07 -8.50 -21.71
N GLY A 277 12.89 -7.22 -21.43
CA GLY A 277 11.62 -6.50 -21.53
C GLY A 277 10.62 -6.88 -20.45
N GLN A 278 11.05 -7.47 -19.34
CA GLN A 278 10.19 -7.72 -18.19
C GLN A 278 9.89 -6.42 -17.45
N PRO A 279 8.66 -6.23 -16.94
CA PRO A 279 8.31 -5.01 -16.22
C PRO A 279 9.07 -4.91 -14.90
N PHE A 280 9.37 -3.69 -14.48
CA PHE A 280 9.78 -3.43 -13.10
C PHE A 280 8.55 -3.36 -12.19
N THR A 281 8.64 -3.94 -11.00
CA THR A 281 7.58 -3.89 -9.99
C THR A 281 7.68 -2.61 -9.14
N PHE A 282 8.92 -2.17 -8.85
CA PHE A 282 9.21 -1.11 -7.89
C PHE A 282 10.09 0.01 -8.50
N PRO A 283 10.11 1.21 -7.89
CA PRO A 283 9.09 1.67 -6.96
C PRO A 283 7.74 1.80 -7.68
N ILE A 284 6.64 1.69 -6.95
CA ILE A 284 5.32 1.89 -7.52
C ILE A 284 5.05 3.40 -7.61
N PRO A 285 4.81 3.95 -8.81
CA PRO A 285 4.51 5.36 -8.96
C PRO A 285 3.04 5.66 -8.65
N THR A 286 2.82 6.70 -7.86
CA THR A 286 1.52 7.33 -7.64
C THR A 286 1.54 8.72 -8.25
N VAL A 287 0.54 9.02 -9.08
CA VAL A 287 0.36 10.32 -9.74
C VAL A 287 -0.90 10.98 -9.21
N ASN A 288 -0.76 12.21 -8.75
CA ASN A 288 -1.88 13.02 -8.30
C ASN A 288 -2.49 13.73 -9.50
N ILE A 289 -3.76 13.48 -9.80
CA ILE A 289 -4.47 14.15 -10.87
C ILE A 289 -5.36 15.24 -10.26
N THR A 290 -4.94 16.49 -10.43
CA THR A 290 -5.62 17.72 -10.00
C THR A 290 -6.27 18.43 -11.19
N GLU A 291 -7.11 19.44 -10.92
CA GLU A 291 -7.83 20.18 -11.97
C GLU A 291 -6.89 20.90 -12.97
N ASP A 292 -5.67 21.18 -12.57
CA ASP A 292 -4.62 21.86 -13.33
C ASP A 292 -3.59 20.90 -13.96
N PHE A 293 -3.86 19.59 -13.97
CA PHE A 293 -3.02 18.60 -14.63
C PHE A 293 -3.00 18.84 -16.16
N ASP A 294 -1.81 19.00 -16.72
CA ASP A 294 -1.62 19.20 -18.17
C ASP A 294 -1.62 17.86 -18.91
N TRP A 295 -2.79 17.50 -19.43
CA TRP A 295 -3.06 16.29 -20.19
C TRP A 295 -2.29 16.20 -21.52
N ASP A 296 -1.82 17.31 -22.07
CA ASP A 296 -1.17 17.38 -23.38
C ASP A 296 0.35 17.58 -23.29
N SER A 297 0.88 17.60 -22.06
CA SER A 297 2.32 17.68 -21.81
C SER A 297 3.09 16.44 -22.31
N PRO A 298 4.38 16.59 -22.67
CA PRO A 298 5.25 15.46 -22.98
C PRO A 298 5.34 14.44 -21.83
N VAL A 299 5.26 14.91 -20.59
CA VAL A 299 5.28 14.05 -19.39
C VAL A 299 4.00 13.21 -19.30
N ALA A 300 2.83 13.83 -19.55
CA ALA A 300 1.57 13.09 -19.62
C ALA A 300 1.61 12.02 -20.73
N ASN A 301 2.21 12.33 -21.89
CA ASN A 301 2.37 11.32 -22.94
C ASN A 301 3.21 10.12 -22.48
N ALA A 302 4.38 10.35 -21.86
CA ALA A 302 5.22 9.27 -21.33
C ALA A 302 4.49 8.42 -20.26
N LEU A 303 3.74 9.07 -19.36
CA LEU A 303 2.89 8.42 -18.36
C LEU A 303 1.83 7.51 -19.01
N PHE A 304 1.10 8.01 -20.01
CA PHE A 304 0.01 7.26 -20.63
C PHE A 304 0.49 6.20 -21.62
N GLU A 305 1.67 6.35 -22.22
CA GLU A 305 2.35 5.27 -22.95
C GLU A 305 2.67 4.10 -22.01
N ASN A 306 3.25 4.39 -20.84
CA ASN A 306 3.48 3.36 -19.83
C ASN A 306 2.18 2.74 -19.34
N THR A 307 1.17 3.58 -19.06
CA THR A 307 -0.10 3.12 -18.51
C THR A 307 -0.86 2.22 -19.48
N ALA A 308 -0.87 2.58 -20.77
CA ALA A 308 -1.50 1.77 -21.82
C ALA A 308 -0.82 0.40 -22.01
N LYS A 309 0.52 0.35 -21.91
CA LYS A 309 1.31 -0.86 -22.15
C LYS A 309 1.46 -1.75 -20.92
N VAL A 310 1.91 -1.18 -19.81
CA VAL A 310 2.28 -1.91 -18.58
C VAL A 310 1.29 -1.62 -17.45
N GLY A 311 0.82 -0.39 -17.35
CA GLY A 311 -0.12 0.02 -16.31
C GLY A 311 0.53 0.30 -14.96
N SER A 312 1.76 0.85 -14.90
CA SER A 312 2.56 0.98 -13.66
C SER A 312 1.96 1.93 -12.62
N SER A 313 1.25 2.97 -13.05
CA SER A 313 0.79 4.06 -12.19
C SER A 313 -0.48 3.75 -11.41
N TYR A 314 -0.51 4.27 -10.19
CA TYR A 314 -1.74 4.61 -9.47
C TYR A 314 -2.12 6.05 -9.76
N PHE A 315 -3.41 6.29 -10.02
CA PHE A 315 -3.94 7.63 -10.18
C PHE A 315 -4.76 7.98 -8.96
N GLN A 316 -4.32 9.01 -8.23
CA GLN A 316 -5.10 9.61 -7.16
C GLN A 316 -6.02 10.66 -7.76
N ASN A 317 -7.32 10.51 -7.53
CA ASN A 317 -8.34 11.40 -8.06
C ASN A 317 -8.53 12.59 -7.12
N PHE A 318 -8.10 13.78 -7.53
CA PHE A 318 -8.41 15.06 -6.89
C PHE A 318 -9.31 15.95 -7.75
N VAL A 319 -9.98 15.37 -8.75
CA VAL A 319 -10.93 16.08 -9.60
C VAL A 319 -12.35 15.66 -9.22
N GLY A 320 -12.83 14.49 -9.68
CA GLY A 320 -14.18 14.02 -9.40
C GLY A 320 -14.44 13.76 -7.91
N SER A 321 -13.42 13.39 -7.14
CA SER A 321 -13.55 13.18 -5.69
C SER A 321 -13.99 14.42 -4.93
N GLN A 322 -13.62 15.62 -5.40
CA GLN A 322 -13.90 16.91 -4.74
C GLN A 322 -15.37 17.32 -4.82
N TRP A 323 -16.15 16.64 -5.64
CA TRP A 323 -17.49 17.08 -6.01
C TRP A 323 -18.48 15.94 -5.87
N MET A 324 -19.70 16.26 -5.49
CA MET A 324 -20.84 15.35 -5.47
C MET A 324 -22.02 15.98 -6.21
N ARG A 325 -22.98 15.15 -6.61
CA ARG A 325 -24.26 15.64 -7.15
C ARG A 325 -25.29 15.68 -6.02
N ASN A 326 -25.97 16.81 -5.85
CA ASN A 326 -27.09 16.90 -4.92
C ASN A 326 -28.33 16.18 -5.50
N ALA A 327 -29.43 16.15 -4.74
CA ALA A 327 -30.68 15.50 -5.18
C ALA A 327 -31.29 16.12 -6.46
N GLN A 328 -30.87 17.33 -6.83
CA GLN A 328 -31.25 18.05 -8.03
C GLN A 328 -30.27 17.85 -9.20
N GLY A 329 -29.21 17.04 -8.99
CA GLY A 329 -28.19 16.74 -10.00
C GLY A 329 -27.08 17.77 -10.12
N GLU A 330 -27.08 18.83 -9.32
CA GLU A 330 -26.11 19.92 -9.36
C GLU A 330 -24.79 19.52 -8.69
N LYS A 331 -23.68 19.96 -9.28
CA LYS A 331 -22.33 19.72 -8.75
C LYS A 331 -22.10 20.60 -7.52
N VAL A 332 -21.98 19.99 -6.35
CA VAL A 332 -21.69 20.64 -5.07
C VAL A 332 -20.40 20.09 -4.46
N PRO A 333 -19.66 20.85 -3.64
CA PRO A 333 -18.46 20.36 -2.99
C PRO A 333 -18.76 19.12 -2.13
N ASN A 334 -17.90 18.10 -2.22
CA ASN A 334 -18.00 16.91 -1.41
C ASN A 334 -17.37 17.17 -0.03
N PRO A 335 -18.14 17.20 1.08
CA PRO A 335 -17.61 17.51 2.41
C PRO A 335 -16.68 16.42 2.96
N ASP A 336 -16.79 15.19 2.42
CA ASP A 336 -15.97 14.05 2.78
C ASP A 336 -14.69 13.96 1.93
N ALA A 337 -14.56 14.80 0.90
CA ALA A 337 -13.39 14.80 0.02
C ALA A 337 -12.18 15.43 0.68
N TYR A 338 -11.02 14.87 0.36
CA TYR A 338 -9.77 15.48 0.75
C TYR A 338 -9.31 16.50 -0.30
N ALA A 339 -9.08 17.75 0.12
CA ALA A 339 -8.60 18.81 -0.76
C ALA A 339 -7.20 18.53 -1.33
N PRO A 340 -6.87 19.02 -2.53
CA PRO A 340 -5.50 19.06 -3.03
C PRO A 340 -4.57 19.72 -2.00
N GLY A 341 -3.44 19.08 -1.67
CA GLY A 341 -2.51 19.54 -0.62
C GLY A 341 -2.89 19.14 0.81
N ALA A 342 -4.13 18.65 1.04
CA ALA A 342 -4.57 18.09 2.32
C ALA A 342 -4.28 16.58 2.48
N VAL A 343 -3.63 15.95 1.48
CA VAL A 343 -3.24 14.53 1.49
C VAL A 343 -1.90 14.36 0.80
N ARG A 344 -1.05 13.50 1.37
CA ARG A 344 0.07 12.89 0.66
C ARG A 344 -0.06 11.37 0.75
N SER A 345 0.19 10.68 -0.35
CA SER A 345 0.18 9.22 -0.41
C SER A 345 1.44 8.67 0.26
N MET A 346 1.30 7.99 1.41
CA MET A 346 2.44 7.58 2.24
C MET A 346 2.65 6.05 2.33
N CYS A 347 1.93 5.31 1.49
CA CYS A 347 2.02 3.88 1.24
C CYS A 347 1.21 3.59 -0.05
N CYS A 348 1.06 2.35 -0.47
CA CYS A 348 0.37 1.96 -1.72
C CYS A 348 -1.03 2.56 -1.92
N ARG A 349 -1.75 2.88 -0.83
CA ARG A 349 -3.16 3.34 -0.85
C ARG A 349 -3.56 4.27 0.29
N LEU A 350 -2.74 4.37 1.34
CA LEU A 350 -3.13 5.04 2.58
C LEU A 350 -3.39 6.52 2.33
N GLN A 351 -4.63 6.94 2.53
CA GLN A 351 -5.04 8.34 2.55
C GLN A 351 -4.92 8.91 3.96
N LEU A 352 -4.46 10.16 4.03
CA LEU A 352 -4.27 10.89 5.27
C LEU A 352 -5.23 12.05 5.33
N ASP A 353 -6.01 12.15 6.42
CA ASP A 353 -6.69 13.40 6.74
C ASP A 353 -5.71 14.35 7.46
N LEU A 354 -5.15 15.32 6.73
CA LEU A 354 -4.30 16.32 7.37
C LEU A 354 -5.06 17.19 8.40
N ARG A 355 -6.40 17.26 8.37
CA ARG A 355 -7.18 17.99 9.40
C ARG A 355 -7.01 17.34 10.77
N GLU A 356 -6.98 16.01 10.83
CA GLU A 356 -6.77 15.26 12.06
C GLU A 356 -5.34 15.41 12.59
N LEU A 357 -4.36 15.55 11.70
CA LEU A 357 -2.97 15.84 12.07
C LEU A 357 -2.77 17.29 12.53
N LEU A 358 -3.47 18.25 11.90
CA LEU A 358 -3.47 19.66 12.29
C LEU A 358 -4.10 19.88 13.68
N LYS A 359 -5.16 19.14 14.03
CA LYS A 359 -5.77 19.17 15.38
C LYS A 359 -4.79 18.81 16.49
N ARG A 360 -3.72 18.07 16.19
CA ARG A 360 -2.67 17.67 17.14
C ARG A 360 -1.56 18.72 17.31
N GLY A 361 -1.73 19.93 16.75
CA GLY A 361 -0.82 21.06 16.96
C GLY A 361 0.49 20.98 16.20
N ASN A 362 0.64 20.02 15.27
CA ASN A 362 1.75 20.05 14.32
C ASN A 362 1.41 21.07 13.22
N GLY A 363 2.33 21.99 12.93
CA GLY A 363 2.26 22.76 11.69
C GLY A 363 2.12 21.79 10.51
N LEU A 364 1.43 22.21 9.43
CA LEU A 364 1.16 21.42 8.22
C LEU A 364 2.43 20.76 7.62
N PHE A 365 3.59 21.31 7.95
CA PHE A 365 4.89 20.97 7.39
C PHE A 365 5.54 19.78 8.12
N GLY A 366 5.80 18.70 7.37
CA GLY A 366 6.56 17.52 7.81
C GLY A 366 5.72 16.39 8.45
N SER A 367 4.55 16.68 9.03
CA SER A 367 3.69 15.63 9.60
C SER A 367 3.06 14.70 8.55
N ALA A 368 2.80 15.24 7.36
CA ALA A 368 2.32 14.50 6.19
C ALA A 368 3.37 13.50 5.66
N GLU A 369 4.66 13.78 5.90
CA GLU A 369 5.81 13.01 5.39
C GLU A 369 6.33 11.95 6.39
N MET A 370 5.71 11.82 7.58
CA MET A 370 6.16 10.95 8.68
C MET A 370 4.98 10.17 9.27
N THR A 371 4.46 9.24 8.48
CA THR A 371 3.17 8.58 8.77
C THR A 371 3.06 7.26 8.03
N GLY A 372 2.06 6.47 8.37
CA GLY A 372 1.88 5.10 7.91
C GLY A 372 0.86 4.39 8.80
N SER A 373 1.00 3.08 8.93
CA SER A 373 0.17 2.28 9.85
C SER A 373 1.07 1.41 10.71
N LEU A 374 0.75 1.29 12.00
CA LEU A 374 1.45 0.38 12.90
C LEU A 374 0.95 -1.06 12.79
N GLY A 375 -0.27 -1.25 12.29
CA GLY A 375 -0.85 -2.57 12.18
C GLY A 375 -2.18 -2.54 11.44
N VAL A 376 -2.45 -3.67 10.80
CA VAL A 376 -3.72 -3.92 10.09
C VAL A 376 -4.35 -5.18 10.67
N VAL A 377 -5.65 -5.13 10.92
CA VAL A 377 -6.47 -6.29 11.25
C VAL A 377 -7.66 -6.35 10.30
N THR A 378 -7.85 -7.48 9.64
CA THR A 378 -8.96 -7.70 8.69
C THR A 378 -9.99 -8.65 9.28
N ILE A 379 -11.26 -8.28 9.18
CA ILE A 379 -12.40 -9.08 9.64
C ILE A 379 -12.90 -9.99 8.50
N ASN A 380 -13.21 -11.25 8.83
CA ASN A 380 -13.76 -12.23 7.89
C ASN A 380 -15.28 -12.04 7.73
N MET A 381 -15.69 -11.29 6.72
CA MET A 381 -17.10 -10.93 6.53
C MET A 381 -17.93 -12.10 6.00
N ALA A 382 -17.34 -12.98 5.19
CA ALA A 382 -18.04 -14.14 4.64
C ALA A 382 -18.55 -15.08 5.75
N ARG A 383 -17.70 -15.35 6.74
CA ARG A 383 -18.06 -16.14 7.93
C ARG A 383 -19.19 -15.50 8.73
N LEU A 384 -19.17 -14.18 8.89
CA LEU A 384 -20.23 -13.45 9.59
C LEU A 384 -21.58 -13.63 8.88
N GLY A 385 -21.61 -13.47 7.55
CA GLY A 385 -22.81 -13.73 6.76
C GLY A 385 -23.34 -15.16 6.92
N TYR A 386 -22.45 -16.15 7.00
CA TYR A 386 -22.82 -17.55 7.19
C TYR A 386 -23.38 -17.82 8.60
N ARG A 387 -22.68 -17.39 9.66
CA ARG A 387 -23.05 -17.66 11.06
C ARG A 387 -24.35 -16.97 11.47
N PHE A 388 -24.61 -15.78 10.95
CA PHE A 388 -25.75 -14.94 11.33
C PHE A 388 -26.77 -14.82 10.21
N ARG A 389 -26.97 -15.90 9.45
CA ARG A 389 -27.88 -15.96 8.31
C ARG A 389 -29.29 -15.45 8.66
N GLY A 390 -29.70 -14.34 8.05
CA GLY A 390 -30.98 -13.68 8.29
C GLY A 390 -31.11 -12.91 9.61
N ASP A 391 -30.05 -12.87 10.43
CA ASP A 391 -30.01 -12.17 11.72
C ASP A 391 -29.05 -10.97 11.64
N LEU A 392 -29.59 -9.83 11.21
CA LEU A 392 -28.81 -8.59 11.09
C LEU A 392 -28.31 -8.08 12.44
N GLN A 393 -29.10 -8.26 13.50
CA GLN A 393 -28.76 -7.76 14.82
C GLN A 393 -27.58 -8.55 15.39
N GLY A 394 -27.62 -9.88 15.31
CA GLY A 394 -26.53 -10.75 15.71
C GLY A 394 -25.26 -10.52 14.87
N LEU A 395 -25.41 -10.35 13.54
CA LEU A 395 -24.30 -10.02 12.66
C LEU A 395 -23.59 -8.73 13.08
N THR A 396 -24.38 -7.67 13.34
CA THR A 396 -23.84 -6.36 13.72
C THR A 396 -23.16 -6.42 15.09
N ALA A 397 -23.76 -7.12 16.06
CA ALA A 397 -23.17 -7.31 17.38
C ALA A 397 -21.84 -8.10 17.33
N GLU A 398 -21.73 -9.11 16.46
CA GLU A 398 -20.46 -9.83 16.30
C GLU A 398 -19.41 -8.97 15.57
N ILE A 399 -19.81 -8.14 14.61
CA ILE A 399 -18.90 -7.13 14.02
C ILE A 399 -18.33 -6.23 15.12
N ASP A 400 -19.16 -5.71 16.01
CA ASP A 400 -18.71 -4.86 17.12
C ASP A 400 -17.70 -5.58 18.02
N ARG A 401 -17.98 -6.84 18.38
CA ARG A 401 -17.06 -7.66 19.18
C ARG A 401 -15.73 -7.87 18.47
N LEU A 402 -15.74 -8.21 17.18
CA LEU A 402 -14.50 -8.42 16.41
C LEU A 402 -13.73 -7.10 16.18
N MET A 403 -14.43 -5.97 16.05
CA MET A 403 -13.81 -4.65 16.00
C MET A 403 -13.15 -4.29 17.34
N ASP A 404 -13.76 -4.63 18.48
CA ASP A 404 -13.18 -4.41 19.80
C ASP A 404 -11.92 -5.24 20.02
N ILE A 405 -11.91 -6.50 19.57
CA ILE A 405 -10.72 -7.36 19.54
C ILE A 405 -9.65 -6.76 18.63
N SER A 406 -10.02 -6.32 17.44
CA SER A 406 -9.12 -5.68 16.49
C SER A 406 -8.48 -4.42 17.09
N ARG A 407 -9.27 -3.56 17.73
CA ARG A 407 -8.79 -2.39 18.45
C ARG A 407 -7.79 -2.79 19.54
N SER A 408 -8.12 -3.78 20.37
CA SER A 408 -7.25 -4.23 21.47
C SER A 408 -5.89 -4.74 20.97
N THR A 409 -5.88 -5.55 19.90
CA THR A 409 -4.62 -6.02 19.28
C THR A 409 -3.78 -4.88 18.74
N LEU A 410 -4.38 -3.92 18.02
CA LEU A 410 -3.69 -2.76 17.45
C LEU A 410 -3.07 -1.87 18.54
N GLU A 411 -3.78 -1.64 19.65
CA GLU A 411 -3.27 -0.88 20.79
C GLU A 411 -2.11 -1.60 21.50
N LYS A 412 -2.19 -2.93 21.65
CA LYS A 412 -1.09 -3.73 22.19
C LYS A 412 0.13 -3.70 21.28
N LYS A 413 -0.06 -3.86 19.96
CA LYS A 413 1.02 -3.75 18.97
C LYS A 413 1.69 -2.39 19.03
N ARG A 414 0.91 -1.29 19.10
CA ARG A 414 1.44 0.07 19.26
C ARG A 414 2.31 0.21 20.50
N ARG A 415 1.85 -0.24 21.67
CA ARG A 415 2.64 -0.18 22.91
C ARG A 415 3.92 -1.01 22.82
N PHE A 416 3.83 -2.22 22.28
CA PHE A 416 5.00 -3.10 22.12
C PHE A 416 6.05 -2.48 21.20
N VAL A 417 5.63 -2.00 20.02
CA VAL A 417 6.53 -1.34 19.06
C VAL A 417 7.15 -0.08 19.66
N GLN A 418 6.39 0.72 20.42
CA GLN A 418 6.94 1.87 21.13
C GLN A 418 7.99 1.46 22.18
N GLU A 419 7.73 0.41 22.97
CA GLU A 419 8.71 -0.10 23.94
C GLU A 419 10.00 -0.56 23.24
N MET A 420 9.88 -1.28 22.11
CA MET A 420 11.03 -1.73 21.35
C MET A 420 11.78 -0.56 20.70
N TYR A 421 11.07 0.46 20.24
CA TYR A 421 11.64 1.71 19.75
C TYR A 421 12.46 2.40 20.84
N ASP A 422 11.90 2.56 22.04
CA ASP A 422 12.57 3.21 23.18
C ASP A 422 13.80 2.41 23.66
N ARG A 423 13.79 1.08 23.48
CA ARG A 423 14.93 0.19 23.75
C ARG A 423 16.00 0.20 22.67
N GLY A 424 15.78 0.87 21.54
CA GLY A 424 16.73 0.97 20.43
C GLY A 424 16.69 -0.18 19.43
N LEU A 425 15.59 -0.94 19.35
CA LEU A 425 15.45 -2.04 18.38
C LEU A 425 15.39 -1.55 16.92
N TYR A 426 14.92 -0.31 16.69
CA TYR A 426 14.75 0.30 15.37
C TYR A 426 15.61 1.57 15.23
N PRO A 427 16.94 1.45 15.19
CA PRO A 427 17.84 2.60 15.24
C PRO A 427 17.67 3.57 14.06
N TYR A 428 17.42 3.08 12.84
CA TYR A 428 17.22 3.97 11.69
C TYR A 428 15.85 4.65 11.75
N THR A 429 14.82 3.92 12.16
CA THR A 429 13.49 4.49 12.42
C THR A 429 13.58 5.57 13.49
N ALA A 430 14.29 5.34 14.59
CA ALA A 430 14.46 6.35 15.64
C ALA A 430 15.12 7.64 15.14
N ARG A 431 16.04 7.52 14.17
CA ARG A 431 16.75 8.65 13.58
C ARG A 431 15.88 9.51 12.65
N TYR A 432 14.99 8.89 11.87
CA TYR A 432 14.21 9.58 10.82
C TYR A 432 12.72 9.72 11.13
N LEU A 433 12.24 9.01 12.14
CA LEU A 433 10.86 9.02 12.59
C LEU A 433 10.84 9.18 14.13
N PRO A 434 10.83 10.42 14.65
CA PRO A 434 10.99 10.70 16.08
C PRO A 434 9.75 10.32 16.92
N PHE A 435 8.62 10.01 16.28
CA PHE A 435 7.39 9.61 16.97
C PHE A 435 6.50 8.72 16.09
N LEU A 436 5.67 7.91 16.75
CA LEU A 436 4.67 7.05 16.08
C LEU A 436 3.24 7.61 16.14
N ARG A 437 3.05 8.82 16.70
CA ARG A 437 1.73 9.43 16.94
C ARG A 437 0.91 9.75 15.69
N ASN A 438 1.57 9.81 14.53
CA ASN A 438 0.93 10.03 13.24
C ASN A 438 0.56 8.72 12.53
N HIS A 439 0.96 7.56 13.05
CA HIS A 439 0.66 6.28 12.42
C HIS A 439 -0.72 5.79 12.82
N PHE A 440 -1.45 5.27 11.84
CA PHE A 440 -2.79 4.73 12.00
C PHE A 440 -2.79 3.32 12.62
N SER A 441 -3.90 3.00 13.24
CA SER A 441 -4.33 1.66 13.62
C SER A 441 -5.45 1.26 12.64
N THR A 442 -5.21 0.27 11.79
CA THR A 442 -6.08 0.00 10.62
C THR A 442 -6.95 -1.22 10.84
N ILE A 443 -8.27 -1.05 10.63
CA ILE A 443 -9.23 -2.14 10.57
C ILE A 443 -9.72 -2.25 9.14
N GLY A 444 -9.79 -3.46 8.60
CA GLY A 444 -10.28 -3.71 7.26
C GLY A 444 -11.23 -4.90 7.17
N VAL A 445 -11.75 -5.12 5.97
CA VAL A 445 -12.73 -6.17 5.68
C VAL A 445 -12.30 -7.04 4.51
N ASN A 446 -12.76 -8.29 4.49
CA ASN A 446 -12.61 -9.18 3.34
C ASN A 446 -13.86 -10.07 3.18
N GLY A 447 -14.30 -10.28 1.93
CA GLY A 447 -15.41 -11.18 1.61
C GLY A 447 -16.80 -10.57 1.83
N MET A 448 -17.01 -9.27 1.60
CA MET A 448 -18.35 -8.68 1.74
C MET A 448 -19.34 -9.19 0.69
N ASN A 449 -18.88 -9.56 -0.51
CA ASN A 449 -19.73 -10.24 -1.49
C ASN A 449 -20.26 -11.56 -0.92
N GLU A 450 -19.36 -12.41 -0.42
CA GLU A 450 -19.73 -13.69 0.16
C GLU A 450 -20.50 -13.53 1.49
N MET A 451 -20.32 -12.43 2.22
CA MET A 451 -21.16 -12.07 3.36
C MET A 451 -22.63 -11.94 2.93
N VAL A 452 -22.91 -11.15 1.88
CA VAL A 452 -24.27 -10.95 1.36
C VAL A 452 -24.86 -12.29 0.92
N ARG A 453 -24.11 -13.06 0.12
CA ARG A 453 -24.55 -14.37 -0.38
C ARG A 453 -24.87 -15.34 0.76
N ASN A 454 -23.96 -15.50 1.73
CA ASN A 454 -24.18 -16.41 2.85
C ASN A 454 -25.32 -15.97 3.78
N PHE A 455 -25.47 -14.65 3.99
CA PHE A 455 -26.52 -14.08 4.83
C PHE A 455 -27.91 -14.29 4.22
N THR A 456 -28.02 -14.19 2.89
CA THR A 456 -29.28 -14.22 2.15
C THR A 456 -29.62 -15.59 1.56
N ARG A 457 -28.82 -16.63 1.85
CA ARG A 457 -28.95 -17.97 1.22
C ARG A 457 -28.83 -17.92 -0.30
N ASP A 458 -27.83 -17.19 -0.77
CA ASP A 458 -27.49 -17.00 -2.18
C ASP A 458 -28.59 -16.32 -3.02
N GLN A 459 -29.52 -15.61 -2.36
CA GLN A 459 -30.57 -14.86 -3.06
C GLN A 459 -30.09 -13.51 -3.58
N LEU A 460 -29.07 -12.94 -2.94
CA LEU A 460 -28.49 -11.65 -3.28
C LEU A 460 -26.96 -11.73 -3.19
N ASP A 461 -26.28 -10.91 -3.97
CA ASP A 461 -24.86 -10.63 -3.86
C ASP A 461 -24.58 -9.12 -3.83
N ILE A 462 -23.31 -8.69 -3.85
CA ILE A 462 -22.98 -7.26 -3.74
C ILE A 462 -23.34 -6.43 -4.99
N THR A 463 -23.68 -7.08 -6.10
CA THR A 463 -24.08 -6.40 -7.35
C THR A 463 -25.56 -6.03 -7.35
N ASP A 464 -26.37 -6.68 -6.51
CA ASP A 464 -27.76 -6.30 -6.29
C ASP A 464 -27.88 -4.97 -5.55
N ARG A 465 -28.94 -4.20 -5.87
CA ARG A 465 -29.26 -2.95 -5.17
C ARG A 465 -29.42 -3.14 -3.65
N GLU A 466 -30.06 -4.23 -3.24
CA GLU A 466 -30.21 -4.57 -1.82
C GLU A 466 -28.87 -4.98 -1.17
N GLY A 467 -28.04 -5.74 -1.89
CA GLY A 467 -26.70 -6.12 -1.43
C GLY A 467 -25.77 -4.91 -1.26
N GLN A 468 -25.80 -3.97 -2.21
CA GLN A 468 -25.13 -2.68 -2.11
C GLN A 468 -25.54 -1.91 -0.86
N ARG A 469 -26.86 -1.73 -0.64
CA ARG A 469 -27.37 -1.05 0.57
C ARG A 469 -26.96 -1.78 1.84
N PHE A 470 -26.94 -3.11 1.81
CA PHE A 470 -26.51 -3.91 2.94
C PHE A 470 -25.04 -3.65 3.29
N CYS A 471 -24.14 -3.71 2.31
CA CYS A 471 -22.72 -3.45 2.49
C CYS A 471 -22.44 -2.00 2.94
N LEU A 472 -23.09 -1.01 2.32
CA LEU A 472 -22.95 0.40 2.70
C LEU A 472 -23.33 0.64 4.16
N ARG A 473 -24.44 0.07 4.62
CA ARG A 473 -24.88 0.18 6.02
C ARG A 473 -23.87 -0.41 7.01
N ILE A 474 -23.27 -1.56 6.67
CA ILE A 474 -22.24 -2.18 7.51
C ILE A 474 -20.97 -1.32 7.53
N LEU A 475 -20.52 -0.81 6.38
CA LEU A 475 -19.35 0.06 6.32
C LEU A 475 -19.56 1.36 7.10
N ASP A 476 -20.75 1.98 7.01
CA ASP A 476 -21.09 3.18 7.79
C ASP A 476 -21.08 2.90 9.30
N HIS A 477 -21.65 1.77 9.75
CA HIS A 477 -21.56 1.33 11.14
C HIS A 477 -20.10 1.16 11.61
N MET A 478 -19.26 0.50 10.80
CA MET A 478 -17.83 0.35 11.13
C MET A 478 -17.09 1.69 11.19
N ARG A 479 -17.43 2.67 10.35
CA ARG A 479 -16.85 4.02 10.41
C ARG A 479 -17.20 4.73 11.71
N GLU A 480 -18.43 4.59 12.20
CA GLU A 480 -18.84 5.16 13.49
C GLU A 480 -18.02 4.56 14.64
N ARG A 481 -17.86 3.23 14.67
CA ARG A 481 -17.01 2.54 15.66
C ARG A 481 -15.55 3.01 15.61
N ILE A 482 -15.01 3.20 14.41
CA ILE A 482 -13.65 3.73 14.22
C ILE A 482 -13.49 5.14 14.80
N ARG A 483 -14.49 6.01 14.61
CA ARG A 483 -14.50 7.34 15.23
C ARG A 483 -14.48 7.24 16.76
N ASP A 484 -15.31 6.37 17.33
CA ASP A 484 -15.36 6.14 18.79
C ASP A 484 -14.01 5.65 19.35
N TYR A 485 -13.32 4.77 18.61
CA TYR A 485 -11.98 4.31 18.99
C TYR A 485 -10.95 5.43 18.95
N GLN A 486 -10.99 6.27 17.92
CA GLN A 486 -10.09 7.41 17.78
C GLN A 486 -10.30 8.42 18.92
N GLU A 487 -11.56 8.74 19.24
CA GLU A 487 -11.90 9.65 20.35
C GLU A 487 -11.48 9.09 21.71
N SER A 488 -11.76 7.80 21.97
CA SER A 488 -11.51 7.20 23.28
C SER A 488 -10.05 6.83 23.54
N SER A 489 -9.27 6.51 22.50
CA SER A 489 -7.84 6.15 22.64
C SER A 489 -6.90 7.34 22.45
N GLY A 490 -7.32 8.36 21.70
CA GLY A 490 -6.43 9.41 21.22
C GLY A 490 -5.47 8.96 20.12
N ASN A 491 -5.58 7.74 19.58
CA ASN A 491 -4.80 7.26 18.44
C ASN A 491 -5.57 7.40 17.12
N LEU A 492 -4.85 7.48 16.01
CA LEU A 492 -5.49 7.56 14.69
C LEU A 492 -5.99 6.19 14.25
N TYR A 493 -7.22 6.13 13.76
CA TYR A 493 -7.82 4.91 13.21
C TYR A 493 -8.38 5.15 11.81
N ASN A 494 -8.37 4.10 10.98
CA ASN A 494 -8.96 4.16 9.66
C ASN A 494 -9.58 2.82 9.23
N LEU A 495 -10.53 2.92 8.30
CA LEU A 495 -11.15 1.78 7.64
C LEU A 495 -10.46 1.54 6.30
N GLU A 496 -10.01 0.32 6.02
CA GLU A 496 -9.28 -0.01 4.81
C GLU A 496 -9.95 -1.12 3.99
N ALA A 497 -9.96 -0.94 2.66
CA ALA A 497 -10.19 -2.00 1.70
C ALA A 497 -8.89 -2.83 1.58
N THR A 498 -8.62 -3.65 2.61
CA THR A 498 -7.35 -4.39 2.72
C THR A 498 -7.06 -5.16 1.43
N PRO A 499 -5.84 -5.10 0.87
CA PRO A 499 -5.46 -5.90 -0.31
C PRO A 499 -5.57 -7.42 -0.10
N ALA A 500 -5.43 -7.86 1.17
CA ALA A 500 -5.71 -9.21 1.65
C ALA A 500 -5.10 -10.35 0.80
N GLU A 501 -3.91 -10.15 0.21
CA GLU A 501 -3.35 -11.04 -0.84
C GLU A 501 -3.38 -12.53 -0.47
N GLY A 502 -2.77 -12.89 0.66
CA GLY A 502 -2.84 -14.26 1.21
C GLY A 502 -4.06 -14.49 2.12
N THR A 503 -4.67 -13.41 2.62
CA THR A 503 -5.80 -13.48 3.57
C THR A 503 -7.07 -13.98 2.90
N THR A 504 -7.31 -13.61 1.63
CA THR A 504 -8.50 -14.06 0.87
C THR A 504 -8.56 -15.58 0.76
N TYR A 505 -7.41 -16.22 0.47
CA TYR A 505 -7.28 -17.67 0.43
C TYR A 505 -7.33 -18.29 1.82
N ARG A 506 -6.63 -17.67 2.79
CA ARG A 506 -6.57 -18.18 4.16
C ARG A 506 -7.95 -18.31 4.78
N PHE A 507 -8.78 -17.27 4.71
CA PHE A 507 -10.12 -17.30 5.27
C PHE A 507 -10.97 -18.37 4.59
N ALA A 508 -11.02 -18.37 3.26
CA ALA A 508 -11.73 -19.37 2.45
C ALA A 508 -11.34 -20.81 2.81
N LYS A 509 -10.04 -21.11 2.85
CA LYS A 509 -9.48 -22.42 3.21
C LYS A 509 -9.84 -22.83 4.64
N GLU A 510 -9.73 -21.90 5.58
CA GLU A 510 -10.01 -22.16 6.99
C GLU A 510 -11.50 -22.32 7.26
N ASP A 511 -12.36 -21.66 6.49
CA ASP A 511 -13.80 -21.83 6.56
C ASP A 511 -14.29 -23.10 5.88
N ALA A 512 -13.74 -23.49 4.73
CA ALA A 512 -14.06 -24.74 4.06
C ALA A 512 -13.88 -25.97 4.96
N LYS A 513 -12.87 -25.94 5.86
CA LYS A 513 -12.62 -27.00 6.84
C LYS A 513 -13.70 -27.10 7.92
N ARG A 514 -14.35 -25.98 8.25
CA ARG A 514 -15.28 -25.86 9.40
C ARG A 514 -16.74 -25.88 8.97
N PHE A 515 -17.03 -25.33 7.79
CA PHE A 515 -18.36 -25.10 7.27
C PHE A 515 -18.44 -25.62 5.82
N PRO A 516 -18.74 -26.92 5.61
CA PRO A 516 -18.72 -27.52 4.28
C PRO A 516 -19.68 -26.90 3.26
N ASP A 517 -20.75 -26.24 3.73
CA ASP A 517 -21.78 -25.58 2.92
C ASP A 517 -21.64 -24.05 2.85
N ILE A 518 -20.54 -23.48 3.37
CA ILE A 518 -20.30 -22.03 3.24
C ILE A 518 -20.04 -21.65 1.78
N LEU A 519 -20.70 -20.58 1.32
CA LEU A 519 -20.53 -20.07 -0.04
C LEU A 519 -19.22 -19.28 -0.13
N GLN A 520 -18.45 -19.57 -1.17
CA GLN A 520 -17.16 -18.94 -1.46
C GLN A 520 -17.03 -18.65 -2.97
N ALA A 521 -16.03 -17.87 -3.37
CA ALA A 521 -15.67 -17.71 -4.78
C ALA A 521 -14.59 -18.74 -5.17
N GLY A 522 -14.29 -18.83 -6.47
CA GLY A 522 -13.34 -19.80 -7.01
C GLY A 522 -13.95 -21.19 -7.22
N PHE A 523 -13.07 -22.18 -7.38
CA PHE A 523 -13.41 -23.55 -7.74
C PHE A 523 -12.34 -24.52 -7.23
N ASP A 524 -12.73 -25.76 -6.97
CA ASP A 524 -11.86 -26.84 -6.46
C ASP A 524 -10.99 -26.38 -5.28
N GLU A 525 -9.67 -26.49 -5.40
CA GLU A 525 -8.70 -26.02 -4.40
C GLU A 525 -8.40 -24.52 -4.49
N ASN A 526 -8.80 -23.85 -5.59
CA ASN A 526 -8.55 -22.44 -5.89
C ASN A 526 -9.67 -21.52 -5.36
N ILE A 527 -10.16 -21.82 -4.16
CA ILE A 527 -11.19 -21.04 -3.46
C ILE A 527 -10.63 -19.73 -2.91
N TYR A 528 -11.45 -18.69 -2.81
CA TYR A 528 -11.07 -17.42 -2.18
C TYR A 528 -12.31 -16.62 -1.78
N TYR A 529 -12.11 -15.58 -0.97
CA TYR A 529 -13.10 -14.53 -0.75
C TYR A 529 -12.77 -13.27 -1.53
N THR A 530 -13.81 -12.66 -2.09
CA THR A 530 -13.71 -11.45 -2.91
C THR A 530 -13.11 -10.32 -2.08
N ASN A 531 -12.16 -9.58 -2.64
CA ASN A 531 -11.39 -8.62 -1.86
C ASN A 531 -12.27 -7.51 -1.29
N SER A 532 -12.19 -7.23 0.02
CA SER A 532 -12.93 -6.13 0.67
C SER A 532 -14.42 -6.09 0.31
N SER A 533 -14.88 -5.01 -0.33
CA SER A 533 -16.21 -4.79 -0.90
C SER A 533 -16.19 -4.70 -2.43
N GLN A 534 -15.24 -5.35 -3.09
CA GLN A 534 -15.19 -5.42 -4.54
C GLN A 534 -16.34 -6.29 -5.08
N ILE A 535 -16.77 -6.03 -6.31
CA ILE A 535 -17.69 -6.91 -7.04
C ILE A 535 -17.01 -8.24 -7.38
N PRO A 536 -17.76 -9.32 -7.63
CA PRO A 536 -17.20 -10.57 -8.12
C PRO A 536 -16.36 -10.35 -9.38
N VAL A 537 -15.17 -10.95 -9.43
CA VAL A 537 -14.19 -10.70 -10.51
C VAL A 537 -14.65 -11.17 -11.89
N GLY A 538 -15.65 -12.06 -11.95
CA GLY A 538 -16.25 -12.56 -13.19
C GLY A 538 -17.52 -11.83 -13.62
N PHE A 539 -17.93 -10.75 -12.93
CA PHE A 539 -19.24 -10.12 -13.11
C PHE A 539 -19.42 -9.46 -14.49
N THR A 540 -18.53 -8.53 -14.85
CA THR A 540 -18.67 -7.72 -16.08
C THR A 540 -17.34 -7.53 -16.80
N ASP A 541 -17.40 -7.32 -18.12
CA ASP A 541 -16.28 -6.83 -18.95
C ASP A 541 -16.38 -5.33 -19.24
N ASP A 542 -17.40 -4.63 -18.72
CA ASP A 542 -17.55 -3.18 -18.83
C ASP A 542 -16.92 -2.48 -17.59
N PRO A 543 -15.83 -1.71 -17.77
CA PRO A 543 -15.22 -0.99 -16.68
C PRO A 543 -16.14 0.09 -16.08
N PHE A 544 -17.07 0.67 -16.84
CA PHE A 544 -17.99 1.70 -16.34
C PHE A 544 -19.09 1.10 -15.47
N GLU A 545 -19.62 -0.07 -15.83
CA GLU A 545 -20.55 -0.80 -14.95
C GLU A 545 -19.89 -1.15 -13.61
N ALA A 546 -18.62 -1.60 -13.65
CA ALA A 546 -17.86 -1.85 -12.44
C ALA A 546 -17.63 -0.56 -11.61
N LEU A 547 -17.31 0.56 -12.26
CA LEU A 547 -17.13 1.85 -11.62
C LEU A 547 -18.42 2.34 -10.94
N GLU A 548 -19.57 2.25 -11.60
CA GLU A 548 -20.87 2.62 -11.03
C GLU A 548 -21.17 1.84 -9.74
N LEU A 549 -20.99 0.52 -9.76
CA LEU A 549 -21.24 -0.35 -8.62
C LEU A 549 -20.21 -0.15 -7.49
N GLN A 550 -19.00 0.32 -7.79
CA GLN A 550 -17.92 0.45 -6.82
C GLN A 550 -17.78 1.86 -6.25
N ASN A 551 -18.25 2.90 -6.95
CA ASN A 551 -18.03 4.29 -6.57
C ASN A 551 -18.45 4.59 -5.12
N ALA A 552 -19.69 4.26 -4.76
CA ALA A 552 -20.20 4.53 -3.41
C ALA A 552 -19.49 3.70 -2.33
N LEU A 553 -19.21 2.42 -2.60
CA LEU A 553 -18.55 1.51 -1.65
C LEU A 553 -17.11 1.94 -1.36
N GLN A 554 -16.34 2.25 -2.41
CA GLN A 554 -14.94 2.60 -2.26
C GLN A 554 -14.76 3.95 -1.55
N CYS A 555 -15.71 4.87 -1.65
CA CYS A 555 -15.70 6.13 -0.90
C CYS A 555 -15.98 5.98 0.61
N LYS A 556 -16.35 4.79 1.11
CA LYS A 556 -16.55 4.57 2.55
C LYS A 556 -15.24 4.32 3.31
N TYR A 557 -14.17 3.96 2.62
CA TYR A 557 -12.89 3.71 3.26
C TYR A 557 -12.16 5.02 3.55
N THR A 558 -11.75 5.23 4.80
CA THR A 558 -11.02 6.41 5.24
C THR A 558 -9.50 6.23 5.21
N GLY A 559 -9.05 4.97 5.06
CA GLY A 559 -7.65 4.59 4.92
C GLY A 559 -7.25 4.39 3.47
N GLY A 560 -7.07 3.13 3.07
CA GLY A 560 -6.69 2.76 1.72
C GLY A 560 -7.82 2.11 0.92
N THR A 561 -8.02 2.59 -0.31
CA THR A 561 -8.90 1.97 -1.32
C THR A 561 -8.30 2.15 -2.71
N VAL A 562 -8.63 1.25 -3.64
CA VAL A 562 -8.36 1.39 -5.06
C VAL A 562 -9.31 0.50 -5.85
N LEU A 563 -9.72 0.96 -7.02
CA LEU A 563 -10.33 0.10 -8.03
C LEU A 563 -9.32 -0.20 -9.14
N HIS A 564 -9.03 -1.48 -9.32
CA HIS A 564 -8.16 -1.95 -10.40
C HIS A 564 -8.99 -2.22 -11.65
N LEU A 565 -8.73 -1.44 -12.71
CA LEU A 565 -9.33 -1.64 -14.02
C LEU A 565 -8.50 -2.68 -14.79
N TYR A 566 -8.80 -3.96 -14.54
CA TYR A 566 -8.10 -5.10 -15.13
C TYR A 566 -8.48 -5.28 -16.60
N MET A 567 -7.65 -4.76 -17.50
CA MET A 567 -7.85 -4.81 -18.94
C MET A 567 -7.35 -6.14 -19.52
N SER A 568 -8.01 -6.65 -20.56
CA SER A 568 -7.66 -7.93 -21.19
C SER A 568 -6.28 -7.94 -21.84
N GLU A 569 -5.83 -6.78 -22.31
CA GLU A 569 -4.51 -6.55 -22.89
C GLU A 569 -4.15 -5.07 -22.83
N LYS A 570 -3.03 -4.68 -23.45
CA LYS A 570 -2.65 -3.28 -23.59
C LYS A 570 -3.74 -2.49 -24.34
N LEU A 571 -3.90 -1.22 -23.98
CA LEU A 571 -4.77 -0.33 -24.74
C LEU A 571 -4.13 0.01 -26.10
N SER A 572 -4.97 0.40 -27.06
CA SER A 572 -4.59 0.71 -28.44
C SER A 572 -3.49 1.77 -28.54
N CYS A 573 -3.57 2.84 -27.74
CA CYS A 573 -2.58 3.90 -27.68
C CYS A 573 -2.65 4.70 -26.38
N ALA A 574 -1.61 5.52 -26.14
CA ALA A 574 -1.57 6.44 -25.01
C ALA A 574 -2.77 7.39 -24.97
N GLU A 575 -3.23 7.88 -26.12
CA GLU A 575 -4.34 8.82 -26.21
C GLU A 575 -5.68 8.17 -25.83
N SER A 576 -5.91 6.90 -26.19
CA SER A 576 -7.08 6.13 -25.74
C SER A 576 -7.06 5.96 -24.22
N CYS A 577 -5.90 5.58 -23.66
CA CYS A 577 -5.71 5.43 -22.22
C CYS A 577 -5.91 6.75 -21.46
N LYS A 578 -5.38 7.85 -22.00
CA LYS A 578 -5.55 9.20 -21.47
C LYS A 578 -7.02 9.59 -21.38
N ARG A 579 -7.78 9.45 -22.47
CA ARG A 579 -9.23 9.73 -22.49
C ARG A 579 -9.98 8.87 -21.48
N PHE A 580 -9.62 7.59 -21.37
CA PHE A 580 -10.24 6.68 -20.41
C PHE A 580 -10.05 7.17 -18.97
N VAL A 581 -8.79 7.37 -18.57
CA VAL A 581 -8.45 7.80 -17.21
C VAL A 581 -9.07 9.16 -16.89
N ARG A 582 -9.00 10.12 -17.82
CA ARG A 582 -9.63 11.44 -17.68
C ARG A 582 -11.12 11.32 -17.41
N LYS A 583 -11.82 10.53 -18.24
CA LYS A 583 -13.25 10.30 -18.09
C LYS A 583 -13.62 9.66 -16.75
N VAL A 584 -12.84 8.69 -16.28
CA VAL A 584 -13.08 8.07 -14.97
C VAL A 584 -12.87 9.09 -13.85
N ILE A 585 -11.76 9.83 -13.88
CA ILE A 585 -11.39 10.81 -12.85
C ILE A 585 -12.37 11.99 -12.78
N GLU A 586 -12.92 12.43 -13.91
CA GLU A 586 -13.87 13.55 -13.96
C GLU A 586 -15.30 13.16 -13.53
N ASN A 587 -15.71 11.90 -13.73
CA ASN A 587 -17.10 11.47 -13.49
C ASN A 587 -17.32 10.70 -12.19
N TYR A 588 -16.27 10.11 -11.62
CA TYR A 588 -16.37 9.28 -10.41
C TYR A 588 -15.66 9.91 -9.22
N GLN A 589 -16.11 9.53 -8.02
CA GLN A 589 -15.55 10.00 -6.75
C GLN A 589 -14.48 9.06 -6.19
N LEU A 590 -14.29 7.88 -6.81
CA LEU A 590 -13.31 6.89 -6.38
C LEU A 590 -11.94 7.53 -6.11
N PRO A 591 -11.35 7.34 -4.92
CA PRO A 591 -10.14 8.05 -4.57
C PRO A 591 -8.89 7.58 -5.33
N TYR A 592 -8.81 6.29 -5.66
CA TYR A 592 -7.76 5.75 -6.52
C TYR A 592 -8.28 4.80 -7.57
N ILE A 593 -7.66 4.87 -8.74
CA ILE A 593 -7.81 3.88 -9.79
C ILE A 593 -6.44 3.46 -10.33
N THR A 594 -6.40 2.33 -11.00
CA THR A 594 -5.28 1.92 -11.87
C THR A 594 -5.85 1.38 -13.17
N VAL A 595 -5.17 1.58 -14.29
CA VAL A 595 -5.40 0.79 -15.51
C VAL A 595 -4.39 -0.36 -15.51
N THR A 596 -4.86 -1.60 -15.58
CA THR A 596 -4.03 -2.80 -15.40
C THR A 596 -4.17 -3.74 -16.60
N PRO A 597 -3.37 -3.55 -17.66
CA PRO A 597 -3.26 -4.52 -18.75
C PRO A 597 -2.71 -5.87 -18.27
N VAL A 598 -3.29 -6.95 -18.79
CA VAL A 598 -2.64 -8.27 -18.76
C VAL A 598 -1.73 -8.42 -19.97
N PHE A 599 -0.54 -8.98 -19.76
CA PHE A 599 0.40 -9.23 -20.85
C PHE A 599 1.29 -10.44 -20.54
N SER A 600 1.97 -10.94 -21.55
CA SER A 600 2.92 -12.04 -21.43
C SER A 600 4.34 -11.57 -21.77
N THR A 601 5.35 -12.23 -21.21
CA THR A 601 6.75 -12.01 -21.58
C THR A 601 7.42 -13.31 -22.00
N CYS A 602 8.13 -13.27 -23.13
CA CYS A 602 9.00 -14.33 -23.60
C CYS A 602 10.48 -13.94 -23.36
N ALA A 603 11.29 -14.87 -22.87
CA ALA A 603 12.72 -14.60 -22.63
C ALA A 603 13.49 -14.16 -23.89
N THR A 604 13.03 -14.57 -25.07
CA THR A 604 13.67 -14.27 -26.36
C THR A 604 12.99 -13.11 -27.09
N HIS A 605 11.64 -13.07 -27.09
CA HIS A 605 10.87 -12.12 -27.90
C HIS A 605 10.28 -10.96 -27.10
N GLY A 606 10.49 -10.93 -25.78
CA GLY A 606 10.06 -9.85 -24.90
C GLY A 606 8.54 -9.79 -24.73
N TYR A 607 8.02 -8.56 -24.72
CA TYR A 607 6.62 -8.25 -24.44
C TYR A 607 5.65 -8.82 -25.49
N ILE A 608 4.56 -9.43 -25.02
CA ILE A 608 3.47 -9.98 -25.82
C ILE A 608 2.15 -9.46 -25.26
N ALA A 609 1.29 -8.92 -26.12
CA ALA A 609 -0.01 -8.39 -25.70
C ALA A 609 -0.97 -9.50 -25.25
N GLY A 610 -1.64 -9.26 -24.12
CA GLY A 610 -2.62 -10.16 -23.54
C GLY A 610 -2.01 -11.41 -22.91
N GLU A 611 -2.89 -12.24 -22.37
CA GLU A 611 -2.52 -13.53 -21.79
C GLU A 611 -2.24 -14.57 -22.88
N LYS A 612 -0.97 -14.96 -23.03
CA LYS A 612 -0.52 -15.96 -24.01
C LYS A 612 0.35 -17.02 -23.33
N PRO A 613 -0.17 -18.20 -22.96
CA PRO A 613 0.60 -19.23 -22.26
C PRO A 613 1.88 -19.68 -22.99
N ALA A 614 1.88 -19.60 -24.33
CA ALA A 614 3.03 -19.88 -25.19
C ALA A 614 3.30 -18.69 -26.11
N CYS A 615 4.59 -18.45 -26.40
CA CYS A 615 5.03 -17.38 -27.28
C CYS A 615 4.55 -17.66 -28.72
N PRO A 616 3.85 -16.71 -29.38
CA PRO A 616 3.36 -16.93 -30.73
C PRO A 616 4.48 -17.07 -31.78
N THR A 617 5.70 -16.65 -31.45
CA THR A 617 6.86 -16.67 -32.36
C THR A 617 7.71 -17.93 -32.21
N CYS A 618 7.95 -18.42 -30.99
CA CYS A 618 8.83 -19.58 -30.76
C CYS A 618 8.17 -20.77 -30.05
N GLY A 619 6.92 -20.66 -29.60
CA GLY A 619 6.21 -21.73 -28.90
C GLY A 619 6.65 -21.95 -27.45
N GLU A 620 7.71 -21.30 -26.98
CA GLU A 620 8.18 -21.39 -25.60
C GLU A 620 7.17 -20.85 -24.60
N LYS A 621 7.17 -21.41 -23.38
CA LYS A 621 6.33 -20.93 -22.28
C LYS A 621 6.60 -19.46 -21.99
N THR A 622 5.54 -18.67 -21.81
CA THR A 622 5.66 -17.27 -21.36
C THR A 622 5.40 -17.17 -19.85
N ASN A 623 5.80 -16.03 -19.28
CA ASN A 623 5.29 -15.59 -17.98
C ASN A 623 4.13 -14.62 -18.24
N VAL A 624 2.96 -14.89 -17.65
CA VAL A 624 1.80 -13.99 -17.71
C VAL A 624 1.90 -13.01 -16.55
N TRP A 625 1.86 -11.71 -16.83
CA TRP A 625 1.99 -10.64 -15.86
C TRP A 625 0.68 -9.87 -15.71
N THR A 626 0.35 -9.58 -14.45
CA THR A 626 -0.75 -8.68 -14.06
C THR A 626 -0.50 -8.19 -12.63
N ARG A 627 -1.37 -7.31 -12.11
CA ARG A 627 -1.33 -6.93 -10.69
C ARG A 627 -1.98 -8.01 -9.85
N VAL A 628 -1.23 -8.57 -8.90
CA VAL A 628 -1.77 -9.58 -7.95
C VAL A 628 -2.89 -8.96 -7.15
N MET A 629 -2.56 -7.88 -6.45
CA MET A 629 -3.46 -7.07 -5.67
C MET A 629 -3.10 -5.61 -5.69
N GLY A 630 -1.86 -5.24 -6.04
CA GLY A 630 -1.44 -3.84 -6.12
C GLY A 630 -0.09 -3.58 -6.81
N TYR A 631 0.64 -4.63 -7.18
CA TYR A 631 1.94 -4.54 -7.83
C TYR A 631 2.06 -5.70 -8.82
N PHE A 632 2.94 -5.55 -9.82
CA PHE A 632 3.08 -6.54 -10.89
C PHE A 632 3.91 -7.73 -10.45
N ARG A 633 3.38 -8.92 -10.71
CA ARG A 633 4.11 -10.19 -10.61
C ARG A 633 3.61 -11.18 -11.66
N PRO A 634 4.40 -12.21 -12.00
CA PRO A 634 3.93 -13.30 -12.83
C PRO A 634 2.82 -14.07 -12.12
N VAL A 635 1.76 -14.47 -12.83
CA VAL A 635 0.65 -15.26 -12.29
C VAL A 635 1.15 -16.58 -11.65
N GLU A 636 2.26 -17.14 -12.13
CA GLU A 636 2.89 -18.33 -11.55
C GLU A 636 3.30 -18.17 -10.09
N SER A 637 3.65 -16.94 -9.70
CA SER A 637 4.08 -16.56 -8.34
C SER A 637 2.91 -16.35 -7.38
N PHE A 638 1.67 -16.24 -7.88
CA PHE A 638 0.50 -15.98 -7.06
C PHE A 638 0.20 -17.18 -6.14
N ASN A 639 -0.42 -16.90 -4.99
CA ASN A 639 -0.99 -17.96 -4.16
C ASN A 639 -2.17 -18.64 -4.86
N ILE A 640 -2.58 -19.80 -4.33
CA ILE A 640 -3.63 -20.66 -4.87
C ILE A 640 -4.95 -19.89 -5.05
N GLY A 641 -5.41 -19.15 -4.03
CA GLY A 641 -6.64 -18.36 -4.13
C GLY A 641 -6.54 -17.25 -5.17
N LYS A 642 -5.40 -16.56 -5.29
CA LYS A 642 -5.19 -15.51 -6.30
C LYS A 642 -5.08 -16.05 -7.72
N LYS A 643 -4.64 -17.29 -7.90
CA LYS A 643 -4.77 -18.00 -9.19
C LYS A 643 -6.23 -18.28 -9.51
N GLY A 644 -7.01 -18.73 -8.53
CA GLY A 644 -8.47 -18.87 -8.66
C GLY A 644 -9.15 -17.56 -9.09
N GLU A 645 -8.80 -16.47 -8.42
CA GLU A 645 -9.30 -15.13 -8.74
C GLU A 645 -8.93 -14.70 -10.15
N HIS A 646 -7.68 -14.91 -10.57
CA HIS A 646 -7.23 -14.62 -11.95
C HIS A 646 -8.00 -15.45 -12.98
N MET A 647 -8.13 -16.76 -12.77
CA MET A 647 -8.81 -17.67 -13.70
C MET A 647 -10.31 -17.37 -13.83
N GLN A 648 -10.96 -16.91 -12.77
CA GLN A 648 -12.37 -16.52 -12.80
C GLN A 648 -12.60 -15.12 -13.39
N ARG A 649 -11.54 -14.31 -13.50
CA ARG A 649 -11.67 -12.89 -13.85
C ARG A 649 -12.17 -12.70 -15.27
N ARG A 650 -13.24 -11.93 -15.40
CA ARG A 650 -13.66 -11.34 -16.67
C ARG A 650 -12.95 -10.02 -16.83
N HIS A 651 -12.01 -9.96 -17.77
CA HIS A 651 -11.22 -8.76 -18.01
C HIS A 651 -12.02 -7.70 -18.76
N PHE A 652 -11.76 -6.43 -18.46
CA PHE A 652 -12.37 -5.30 -19.12
C PHE A 652 -11.85 -5.14 -20.55
N LEU A 653 -12.75 -4.73 -21.45
CA LEU A 653 -12.45 -4.58 -22.87
C LEU A 653 -12.39 -3.11 -23.27
N GLU A 654 -11.39 -2.73 -24.06
CA GLU A 654 -11.23 -1.35 -24.55
C GLU A 654 -12.43 -0.86 -25.37
N ARG A 655 -13.11 -1.74 -26.11
CA ARG A 655 -14.32 -1.36 -26.87
C ARG A 655 -15.43 -0.78 -25.99
N CYS A 656 -15.53 -1.20 -24.72
CA CYS A 656 -16.50 -0.68 -23.77
C CYS A 656 -16.11 0.74 -23.29
N VAL A 657 -14.81 1.06 -23.35
CA VAL A 657 -14.27 2.39 -23.09
C VAL A 657 -14.67 3.36 -24.20
N GLU A 658 -14.54 2.93 -25.46
CA GLU A 658 -14.84 3.73 -26.65
C GLU A 658 -16.35 3.90 -26.89
N SER A 659 -17.17 2.89 -26.58
CA SER A 659 -18.63 2.96 -26.75
C SER A 659 -19.34 3.86 -25.76
N ALA A 660 -18.64 4.38 -24.76
CA ALA A 660 -19.22 5.12 -23.65
C ALA A 660 -19.61 6.57 -24.00
N ASP A 661 -20.04 6.89 -25.23
CA ASP A 661 -20.99 8.00 -25.49
C ASP A 661 -22.37 7.73 -24.83
N MET A 662 -22.38 7.10 -23.64
CA MET A 662 -23.55 6.74 -22.86
C MET A 662 -24.09 7.89 -22.02
N PHE A 663 -23.39 9.03 -21.93
CA PHE A 663 -23.93 10.22 -21.26
C PHE A 663 -24.99 10.97 -22.09
N ASP A 664 -25.26 10.54 -23.33
CA ASP A 664 -26.41 11.00 -24.14
C ASP A 664 -27.65 10.09 -24.02
N ARG A 665 -27.61 9.08 -23.14
CA ARG A 665 -28.77 8.28 -22.78
C ARG A 665 -29.05 8.40 -21.29
N HIS A 666 -29.58 9.53 -20.84
CA HIS A 666 -30.64 9.62 -19.81
C HIS A 666 -31.13 11.06 -19.64
#